data_AF-A0A0F9HGN5-F1
#
_entry.id   AF-A0A0F9HGN5-F1
#
_cell.length_a   1.000
_cell.length_b   1.000
_cell.length_c   1.000
_cell.angle_alpha   90.00
_cell.angle_beta   90.00
_cell.angle_gamma   90.00
#
_symmetry.space_group_name_H-M   'P 1'
#
loop_
_entity.id
_entity.type
_entity.pdbx_description
1 polymer ?
#
loop_
_entity_poly.entity_id
_entity_poly.type
_entity_poly.pdbx_seq_one_letter_code
_entity_poly.pdbx_strand_id
1 'polypeptide(L)'
;MNRTGRLVVIAALFLLGPFTNCRLSAGGVTGLKAFYREGQTFLTWKEDASVEGEWYKVYVSAKPITAAKLAEAEFIAKIPEGSREFRFLKDAHKHLKKVLASCKWTGGVQLQDDDNAAKVLAPGTGVFVRTIKAAGGTYYAVTVERAGKEDPAVAAGVNSLTASVAEKVETPGAILLQKYEDGYYAYLFFTDFEIWNPDKIDDNWEGYAHVLQLRVPDPKAAKAPYGLSVRLHAYTAWQGWNIPYCHPRSHLNVRLLDYHLTWWYGYSDAMPKTEGGRYERHPVAGKVVNFTEQRVLQAVEWVKKGPANLPARIDPKRISVYGGSMGGSGVNVFGMRHGEVFAGAWGVKGITNWALPKKYNGWHNNIRAKVGPMDRNDPTNEGARVYDVLNMPKWLGEHPEIDAPFLDIANGMVDGVITFYSVPDYWRGLEKGKHPYSAGWEMVGHASTLSSGTPMSYLHMRLDESLPALANASSNTPMRSGFRMMTKAAKLTDTTVTIAKGTFPPKLAGMTLVLGGSNLTRKWFTIKANTATELTVAGGGIEKYQPKLTSWTLGQMKRKLKRTPTPEDIATEAGKRKLSILICDGLPRGTWNGHFAWSNSGQNFDPKRTEDDIVDLLLLSGGPDGAGGNGDPVAGWPTIEITPGHPHFYDVWAYRDLRGRQWSPRQPGRHRHRGRLIEVSSFGSVWLA
;
A
#
# COMPACT_ATOMS: atom_id res chain seq x y z
N MET A 1 -17.71 47.96 -78.14
CA MET A 1 -17.39 47.92 -76.70
C MET A 1 -18.38 46.99 -76.01
N ASN A 2 -17.86 46.01 -75.25
CA ASN A 2 -18.46 45.14 -74.22
C ASN A 2 -19.73 44.33 -74.56
N ARG A 3 -19.65 43.03 -74.90
CA ARG A 3 -19.46 41.82 -74.04
C ARG A 3 -20.50 41.66 -72.92
N THR A 4 -21.42 40.69 -73.07
CA THR A 4 -21.41 39.38 -72.35
C THR A 4 -22.64 38.55 -72.74
N GLY A 5 -22.43 37.48 -73.50
CA GLY A 5 -23.44 36.43 -73.74
C GLY A 5 -23.31 35.33 -72.68
N ARG A 6 -24.44 34.91 -72.10
CA ARG A 6 -24.51 33.77 -71.18
C ARG A 6 -24.65 32.48 -71.99
N LEU A 7 -23.63 31.63 -71.91
CA LEU A 7 -23.65 30.25 -72.39
C LEU A 7 -24.28 29.37 -71.29
N VAL A 8 -25.38 28.69 -71.60
CA VAL A 8 -25.98 27.66 -70.75
C VAL A 8 -25.32 26.33 -71.12
N VAL A 9 -24.48 25.79 -70.22
CA VAL A 9 -23.92 24.44 -70.34
C VAL A 9 -24.82 23.50 -69.53
N ILE A 10 -25.50 22.59 -70.24
CA ILE A 10 -26.21 21.45 -69.66
C ILE A 10 -25.15 20.41 -69.27
N ALA A 11 -24.85 20.29 -67.97
CA ALA A 11 -24.05 19.20 -67.44
C ALA A 11 -24.98 18.03 -67.09
N ALA A 12 -24.81 16.92 -67.80
CA ALA A 12 -25.49 15.66 -67.54
C ALA A 12 -25.08 15.11 -66.17
N LEU A 13 -26.05 15.00 -65.25
CA LEU A 13 -25.92 14.22 -64.03
C LEU A 13 -25.89 12.73 -64.41
N PHE A 14 -24.71 12.10 -64.32
CA PHE A 14 -24.64 10.66 -64.15
C PHE A 14 -25.01 10.32 -62.70
N LEU A 15 -26.20 9.75 -62.53
CA LEU A 15 -26.62 9.02 -61.33
C LEU A 15 -25.75 7.76 -61.20
N LEU A 16 -24.58 7.91 -60.59
CA LEU A 16 -23.88 6.78 -59.97
C LEU A 16 -24.63 6.45 -58.68
N GLY A 17 -25.46 5.41 -58.74
CA GLY A 17 -26.08 4.85 -57.55
C GLY A 17 -25.01 4.47 -56.52
N PRO A 18 -25.33 4.54 -55.20
CA PRO A 18 -24.41 4.04 -54.20
C PRO A 18 -24.24 2.54 -54.42
N PHE A 19 -23.11 2.15 -55.02
CA PHE A 19 -22.62 0.80 -54.84
C PHE A 19 -22.39 0.65 -53.35
N THR A 20 -23.35 0.00 -52.69
CA THR A 20 -23.20 -0.61 -51.38
C THR A 20 -22.06 -1.60 -51.54
N ASN A 21 -20.83 -1.10 -51.38
CA ASN A 21 -19.65 -1.92 -51.21
C ASN A 21 -19.96 -2.77 -49.99
N CYS A 22 -20.40 -4.01 -50.23
CA CYS A 22 -20.39 -5.07 -49.26
C CYS A 22 -18.92 -5.25 -48.92
N ARG A 23 -18.43 -4.42 -47.98
CA ARG A 23 -17.09 -4.53 -47.42
C ARG A 23 -17.11 -5.88 -46.73
N LEU A 24 -16.55 -6.89 -47.41
CA LEU A 24 -16.13 -8.14 -46.79
C LEU A 24 -15.40 -7.74 -45.51
N SER A 25 -16.01 -8.01 -44.36
CA SER A 25 -15.36 -7.76 -43.08
C SER A 25 -14.17 -8.70 -43.04
N ALA A 26 -12.95 -8.15 -43.04
CA ALA A 26 -11.75 -8.94 -42.83
C ALA A 26 -11.82 -9.55 -41.42
N GLY A 27 -12.28 -10.80 -41.33
CA GLY A 27 -12.39 -11.57 -40.10
C GLY A 27 -13.18 -10.93 -38.95
N GLY A 28 -14.16 -10.05 -39.19
CA GLY A 28 -14.99 -9.47 -38.12
C GLY A 28 -14.35 -8.33 -37.30
N VAL A 29 -13.02 -8.17 -37.35
CA VAL A 29 -12.31 -7.03 -36.73
C VAL A 29 -12.41 -5.81 -37.63
N THR A 30 -12.82 -4.67 -37.08
CA THR A 30 -12.90 -3.42 -37.85
C THR A 30 -12.51 -2.20 -37.02
N GLY A 31 -12.30 -1.06 -37.68
CA GLY A 31 -12.13 0.23 -37.00
C GLY A 31 -10.83 0.33 -36.19
N LEU A 32 -9.77 -0.38 -36.61
CA LEU A 32 -8.47 -0.28 -35.97
C LEU A 32 -7.97 1.18 -36.01
N LYS A 33 -7.63 1.70 -34.84
CA LYS A 33 -6.98 2.99 -34.64
C LYS A 33 -5.76 2.80 -33.77
N ALA A 34 -4.73 3.59 -34.01
CA ALA A 34 -3.57 3.64 -33.15
C ALA A 34 -3.06 5.08 -33.00
N PHE A 35 -2.55 5.42 -31.82
CA PHE A 35 -1.85 6.68 -31.60
C PHE A 35 -0.76 6.51 -30.54
N TYR A 36 0.28 7.34 -30.64
CA TYR A 36 1.39 7.37 -29.69
C TYR A 36 1.20 8.49 -28.66
N ARG A 37 1.54 8.21 -27.39
CA ARG A 37 1.65 9.19 -26.31
C ARG A 37 2.56 8.64 -25.20
N GLU A 38 3.50 9.46 -24.72
CA GLU A 38 4.31 9.23 -23.51
C GLU A 38 4.91 7.81 -23.45
N GLY A 39 5.72 7.48 -24.46
CA GLY A 39 6.44 6.20 -24.50
C GLY A 39 5.57 4.99 -24.82
N GLN A 40 4.29 5.18 -25.15
CA GLN A 40 3.34 4.10 -25.40
C GLN A 40 2.54 4.33 -26.68
N THR A 41 2.21 3.23 -27.36
CA THR A 41 1.25 3.22 -28.46
C THR A 41 -0.03 2.54 -28.02
N PHE A 42 -1.14 3.26 -28.18
CA PHE A 42 -2.48 2.85 -27.81
C PHE A 42 -3.22 2.39 -29.05
N LEU A 43 -3.72 1.15 -29.05
CA LEU A 43 -4.51 0.58 -30.13
C LEU A 43 -5.92 0.33 -29.63
N THR A 44 -6.90 0.60 -30.49
CA THR A 44 -8.30 0.22 -30.27
C THR A 44 -8.91 -0.33 -31.54
N TRP A 45 -9.81 -1.31 -31.43
CA TRP A 45 -10.58 -1.86 -32.54
C TRP A 45 -12.00 -2.20 -32.08
N LYS A 46 -12.89 -2.44 -33.04
CA LYS A 46 -14.21 -3.02 -32.79
C LYS A 46 -14.08 -4.54 -32.77
N GLU A 47 -14.51 -5.13 -31.67
CA GLU A 47 -14.58 -6.57 -31.44
C GLU A 47 -15.68 -7.21 -32.31
N ASP A 48 -15.51 -8.50 -32.61
CA ASP A 48 -16.45 -9.28 -33.39
C ASP A 48 -17.65 -9.71 -32.55
N ALA A 49 -18.69 -8.88 -32.54
CA ALA A 49 -19.92 -9.14 -31.81
C ALA A 49 -20.74 -10.37 -32.27
N SER A 50 -20.28 -11.13 -33.28
CA SER A 50 -20.96 -12.34 -33.74
C SER A 50 -20.55 -13.61 -32.97
N VAL A 51 -19.49 -13.53 -32.16
CA VAL A 51 -18.98 -14.63 -31.34
C VAL A 51 -18.63 -14.10 -29.95
N GLU A 52 -18.51 -15.01 -28.98
CA GLU A 52 -18.02 -14.72 -27.63
C GLU A 52 -16.78 -15.59 -27.36
N GLY A 53 -15.89 -15.09 -26.51
CA GLY A 53 -14.68 -15.79 -26.07
C GLY A 53 -13.55 -15.79 -27.09
N GLU A 54 -13.61 -14.94 -28.10
CA GLU A 54 -12.54 -14.80 -29.09
C GLU A 54 -11.29 -14.09 -28.51
N TRP A 55 -10.18 -14.29 -29.22
CA TRP A 55 -8.93 -13.61 -28.94
C TRP A 55 -8.50 -12.78 -30.14
N TYR A 56 -7.74 -11.73 -29.91
CA TYR A 56 -7.25 -10.82 -30.92
C TYR A 56 -5.73 -10.88 -30.96
N LYS A 57 -5.16 -11.19 -32.13
CA LYS A 57 -3.70 -11.18 -32.31
C LYS A 57 -3.27 -9.85 -32.91
N VAL A 58 -2.29 -9.22 -32.29
CA VAL A 58 -1.73 -7.94 -32.69
C VAL A 58 -0.37 -8.16 -33.33
N TYR A 59 -0.19 -7.56 -34.51
CA TYR A 59 1.03 -7.63 -35.29
C TYR A 59 1.63 -6.25 -35.51
N VAL A 60 2.96 -6.20 -35.62
CA VAL A 60 3.73 -4.99 -35.97
C VAL A 60 4.66 -5.20 -37.14
N SER A 61 4.92 -4.12 -37.88
CA SER A 61 5.93 -4.09 -38.93
C SER A 61 6.43 -2.66 -39.19
N ALA A 62 7.66 -2.52 -39.65
CA ALA A 62 8.17 -1.24 -40.18
C ALA A 62 7.57 -0.89 -41.57
N LYS A 63 6.85 -1.81 -42.20
CA LYS A 63 6.20 -1.64 -43.51
C LYS A 63 4.68 -1.88 -43.39
N PRO A 64 3.86 -1.37 -44.32
CA PRO A 64 2.43 -1.67 -44.34
C PRO A 64 2.14 -3.18 -44.30
N ILE A 65 1.24 -3.58 -43.40
CA ILE A 65 0.83 -4.98 -43.25
C ILE A 65 -0.36 -5.25 -44.19
N THR A 66 -0.25 -6.27 -45.02
CA THR A 66 -1.30 -6.74 -45.93
C THR A 66 -1.54 -8.23 -45.69
N ALA A 67 -2.64 -8.79 -46.21
CA ALA A 67 -2.89 -10.23 -46.10
C ALA A 67 -1.70 -11.08 -46.63
N ALA A 68 -1.07 -10.65 -47.72
CA ALA A 68 0.10 -11.34 -48.29
C ALA A 68 1.39 -11.19 -47.45
N LYS A 69 1.46 -10.21 -46.55
CA LYS A 69 2.64 -9.88 -45.75
C LYS A 69 2.44 -10.11 -44.25
N LEU A 70 1.29 -10.65 -43.83
CA LEU A 70 1.02 -10.91 -42.41
C LEU A 70 2.08 -11.83 -41.81
N ALA A 71 2.52 -12.85 -42.55
CA ALA A 71 3.57 -13.77 -42.11
C ALA A 71 4.96 -13.12 -41.95
N GLU A 72 5.19 -11.94 -42.55
CA GLU A 72 6.42 -11.16 -42.37
C GLU A 72 6.32 -10.19 -41.17
N ALA A 73 5.11 -9.95 -40.65
CA ALA A 73 4.89 -9.08 -39.51
C ALA A 73 5.20 -9.82 -38.19
N GLU A 74 5.69 -9.09 -37.20
CA GLU A 74 5.96 -9.66 -35.89
C GLU A 74 4.67 -9.76 -35.09
N PHE A 75 4.31 -10.95 -34.64
CA PHE A 75 3.29 -11.16 -33.62
C PHE A 75 3.79 -10.66 -32.25
N ILE A 76 3.06 -9.73 -31.62
CA ILE A 76 3.48 -9.12 -30.36
C ILE A 76 2.52 -9.30 -29.19
N ALA A 77 1.24 -9.57 -29.44
CA ALA A 77 0.27 -9.75 -28.36
C ALA A 77 -0.96 -10.54 -28.79
N LYS A 78 -1.51 -11.34 -27.88
CA LYS A 78 -2.79 -12.01 -27.96
C LYS A 78 -3.68 -11.50 -26.82
N ILE A 79 -4.75 -10.79 -27.18
CA ILE A 79 -5.58 -10.00 -26.27
C ILE A 79 -6.99 -10.61 -26.22
N PRO A 80 -7.60 -10.82 -25.05
CA PRO A 80 -8.94 -11.41 -24.96
C PRO A 80 -10.02 -10.42 -25.38
N GLU A 81 -11.17 -10.94 -25.77
CA GLU A 81 -12.43 -10.18 -25.81
C GLU A 81 -12.68 -9.43 -24.48
N GLY A 82 -13.22 -8.22 -24.59
CA GLY A 82 -13.55 -7.39 -23.45
C GLY A 82 -12.32 -6.79 -22.79
N SER A 83 -11.21 -6.65 -23.54
CA SER A 83 -9.95 -6.06 -23.05
C SER A 83 -10.08 -4.62 -22.55
N ARG A 84 -11.18 -3.92 -22.89
CA ARG A 84 -11.52 -2.63 -22.28
C ARG A 84 -11.86 -2.71 -20.79
N GLU A 85 -12.13 -3.89 -20.25
CA GLU A 85 -12.48 -4.07 -18.84
C GLU A 85 -11.24 -4.29 -17.97
N PHE A 86 -11.26 -3.79 -16.75
CA PHE A 86 -10.17 -4.04 -15.81
C PHE A 86 -10.18 -5.50 -15.35
N ARG A 87 -9.16 -6.25 -15.78
CA ARG A 87 -9.05 -7.67 -15.46
C ARG A 87 -9.01 -7.95 -13.96
N PHE A 88 -8.30 -7.12 -13.18
CA PHE A 88 -8.28 -7.22 -11.72
C PHE A 88 -9.68 -7.11 -11.07
N LEU A 89 -10.71 -6.58 -11.76
CA LEU A 89 -12.08 -6.54 -11.24
C LEU A 89 -12.84 -7.84 -11.42
N LYS A 90 -12.46 -8.71 -12.37
CA LYS A 90 -13.18 -9.98 -12.63
C LYS A 90 -13.20 -10.84 -11.37
N ASP A 91 -12.06 -10.97 -10.71
CA ASP A 91 -11.88 -11.82 -9.52
C ASP A 91 -11.59 -11.04 -8.22
N ALA A 92 -11.77 -9.72 -8.24
CA ALA A 92 -11.60 -8.88 -7.07
C ALA A 92 -12.42 -9.39 -5.88
N HIS A 93 -11.82 -9.29 -4.69
CA HIS A 93 -12.48 -9.63 -3.44
C HIS A 93 -13.82 -8.87 -3.30
N LYS A 94 -14.88 -9.53 -2.79
CA LYS A 94 -16.23 -8.93 -2.67
C LYS A 94 -16.27 -7.57 -1.97
N HIS A 95 -15.40 -7.37 -0.97
CA HIS A 95 -15.30 -6.09 -0.27
C HIS A 95 -14.64 -5.02 -1.12
N LEU A 96 -13.64 -5.39 -1.93
CA LEU A 96 -13.04 -4.48 -2.88
C LEU A 96 -14.05 -4.08 -3.96
N LYS A 97 -14.77 -5.03 -4.56
CA LYS A 97 -15.87 -4.74 -5.50
C LYS A 97 -16.88 -3.74 -4.93
N LYS A 98 -17.30 -3.96 -3.67
CA LYS A 98 -18.22 -3.05 -2.97
C LYS A 98 -17.65 -1.63 -2.80
N VAL A 99 -16.37 -1.50 -2.48
CA VAL A 99 -15.69 -0.20 -2.35
C VAL A 99 -15.64 0.50 -3.71
N LEU A 100 -15.23 -0.24 -4.74
CA LEU A 100 -15.02 0.29 -6.08
C LEU A 100 -16.33 0.55 -6.85
N ALA A 101 -17.45 -0.04 -6.45
CA ALA A 101 -18.75 0.18 -7.10
C ALA A 101 -19.19 1.67 -7.15
N SER A 102 -18.62 2.52 -6.29
CA SER A 102 -18.86 3.98 -6.29
C SER A 102 -17.93 4.78 -7.23
N CYS A 103 -16.89 4.15 -7.75
CA CYS A 103 -15.90 4.78 -8.60
C CYS A 103 -16.37 4.74 -10.06
N LYS A 104 -16.56 5.91 -10.69
CA LYS A 104 -17.10 6.00 -12.05
C LYS A 104 -16.20 5.32 -13.08
N TRP A 105 -14.89 5.36 -12.84
CA TRP A 105 -13.89 4.78 -13.73
C TRP A 105 -13.94 3.25 -13.80
N THR A 106 -14.65 2.54 -12.91
CA THR A 106 -14.71 1.05 -12.99
C THR A 106 -15.53 0.53 -14.17
N GLY A 107 -16.19 1.41 -14.93
CA GLY A 107 -16.96 1.04 -16.12
C GLY A 107 -16.12 0.59 -17.33
N GLY A 108 -14.80 0.81 -17.28
CA GLY A 108 -13.85 0.38 -18.32
C GLY A 108 -12.68 1.35 -18.48
N VAL A 109 -11.78 1.00 -19.40
CA VAL A 109 -10.61 1.77 -19.78
C VAL A 109 -11.03 3.07 -20.49
N GLN A 110 -10.28 4.14 -20.22
CA GLN A 110 -10.36 5.42 -20.91
C GLN A 110 -8.96 5.80 -21.41
N LEU A 111 -8.88 6.35 -22.63
CA LEU A 111 -7.60 6.71 -23.25
C LEU A 111 -7.34 8.22 -23.33
N GLN A 112 -8.36 9.04 -23.07
CA GLN A 112 -8.26 10.51 -23.05
C GLN A 112 -7.97 10.98 -21.63
N ASP A 113 -7.20 12.06 -21.49
CA ASP A 113 -6.90 12.68 -20.20
C ASP A 113 -8.08 13.62 -19.82
N ASP A 114 -9.09 13.06 -19.14
CA ASP A 114 -10.38 13.71 -18.92
C ASP A 114 -11.05 13.13 -17.65
N ASP A 115 -11.81 13.92 -16.90
CA ASP A 115 -12.56 13.44 -15.73
C ASP A 115 -14.02 13.06 -16.03
N ASN A 116 -14.41 13.16 -17.30
CA ASN A 116 -15.71 12.77 -17.79
C ASN A 116 -15.78 11.27 -18.09
N ALA A 117 -16.53 10.54 -17.27
CA ALA A 117 -16.75 9.09 -17.45
C ALA A 117 -17.38 8.70 -18.80
N ALA A 118 -17.98 9.63 -19.55
CA ALA A 118 -18.44 9.38 -20.92
C ALA A 118 -17.30 9.10 -21.91
N LYS A 119 -16.04 9.29 -21.51
CA LYS A 119 -14.84 9.00 -22.30
C LYS A 119 -14.32 7.57 -22.15
N VAL A 120 -14.95 6.77 -21.29
CA VAL A 120 -14.71 5.32 -21.19
C VAL A 120 -15.02 4.66 -22.54
N LEU A 121 -14.18 3.72 -22.96
CA LEU A 121 -14.35 2.99 -24.22
C LEU A 121 -15.68 2.21 -24.21
N ALA A 122 -16.42 2.29 -25.32
CA ALA A 122 -17.73 1.65 -25.46
C ALA A 122 -17.62 0.11 -25.41
N PRO A 123 -18.69 -0.61 -25.00
CA PRO A 123 -18.78 -2.06 -25.16
C PRO A 123 -18.45 -2.54 -26.58
N GLY A 124 -17.82 -3.72 -26.70
CA GLY A 124 -17.33 -4.26 -27.98
C GLY A 124 -16.12 -3.51 -28.55
N THR A 125 -15.35 -2.82 -27.70
CA THR A 125 -14.08 -2.17 -28.07
C THR A 125 -12.94 -2.93 -27.44
N GLY A 126 -12.03 -3.44 -28.28
CA GLY A 126 -10.78 -4.02 -27.83
C GLY A 126 -9.73 -2.92 -27.63
N VAL A 127 -8.82 -3.13 -26.69
CA VAL A 127 -7.71 -2.21 -26.39
C VAL A 127 -6.41 -2.96 -26.16
N PHE A 128 -5.34 -2.43 -26.72
CA PHE A 128 -3.98 -2.89 -26.46
C PHE A 128 -3.06 -1.68 -26.30
N VAL A 129 -2.18 -1.71 -25.30
CA VAL A 129 -1.20 -0.65 -25.06
C VAL A 129 0.20 -1.25 -25.04
N ARG A 130 1.05 -0.79 -25.96
CA ARG A 130 2.42 -1.25 -26.10
C ARG A 130 3.39 -0.21 -25.54
N THR A 131 4.32 -0.64 -24.70
CA THR A 131 5.45 0.21 -24.28
C THR A 131 6.56 0.18 -25.34
N ILE A 132 7.03 1.36 -25.75
CA ILE A 132 7.94 1.49 -26.89
C ILE A 132 9.40 1.30 -26.47
N LYS A 133 10.09 0.37 -27.15
CA LYS A 133 11.49 0.01 -26.89
C LYS A 133 12.47 0.53 -27.94
N ALA A 134 11.97 0.91 -29.11
CA ALA A 134 12.74 1.51 -30.18
C ALA A 134 11.90 2.60 -30.87
N ALA A 135 12.52 3.74 -31.18
CA ALA A 135 11.86 4.80 -31.93
C ALA A 135 11.72 4.42 -33.41
N GLY A 136 10.64 4.84 -34.06
CA GLY A 136 10.42 4.52 -35.48
C GLY A 136 8.98 4.68 -35.93
N GLY A 137 8.74 4.44 -37.23
CA GLY A 137 7.40 4.32 -37.79
C GLY A 137 6.93 2.87 -37.74
N THR A 138 5.84 2.60 -37.00
CA THR A 138 5.31 1.24 -36.83
C THR A 138 3.90 1.10 -37.41
N TYR A 139 3.70 0.13 -38.29
CA TYR A 139 2.38 -0.30 -38.77
C TYR A 139 1.84 -1.40 -37.86
N TYR A 140 0.51 -1.39 -37.67
CA TYR A 140 -0.19 -2.36 -36.84
C TYR A 140 -1.28 -3.08 -37.64
N ALA A 141 -1.53 -4.34 -37.29
CA ALA A 141 -2.70 -5.10 -37.73
C ALA A 141 -3.26 -5.93 -36.59
N VAL A 142 -4.56 -6.22 -36.64
CA VAL A 142 -5.27 -7.05 -35.66
C VAL A 142 -6.08 -8.10 -36.40
N THR A 143 -5.82 -9.36 -36.09
CA THR A 143 -6.65 -10.50 -36.54
C THR A 143 -7.42 -11.07 -35.36
N VAL A 144 -8.39 -11.92 -35.64
CA VAL A 144 -9.18 -12.62 -34.61
C VAL A 144 -8.87 -14.11 -34.63
N GLU A 145 -8.90 -14.73 -33.47
CA GLU A 145 -8.77 -16.15 -33.24
C GLU A 145 -10.05 -16.66 -32.57
N ARG A 146 -10.72 -17.63 -33.21
CA ARG A 146 -11.95 -18.25 -32.72
C ARG A 146 -11.70 -19.73 -32.52
N ALA A 147 -12.06 -20.27 -31.35
CA ALA A 147 -11.84 -21.68 -31.01
C ALA A 147 -10.40 -22.17 -31.30
N GLY A 148 -9.40 -21.34 -30.98
CA GLY A 148 -7.98 -21.66 -31.21
C GLY A 148 -7.49 -21.50 -32.65
N LYS A 149 -8.36 -21.11 -33.59
CA LYS A 149 -8.01 -20.92 -35.00
C LYS A 149 -8.08 -19.45 -35.40
N GLU A 150 -6.95 -18.95 -35.89
CA GLU A 150 -6.83 -17.58 -36.40
C GLU A 150 -7.48 -17.42 -37.78
N ASP A 151 -8.17 -16.30 -37.97
CA ASP A 151 -8.57 -15.78 -39.27
C ASP A 151 -7.53 -14.75 -39.75
N PRO A 152 -6.65 -15.11 -40.70
CA PRO A 152 -5.54 -14.25 -41.12
C PRO A 152 -5.98 -13.12 -42.06
N ALA A 153 -7.28 -12.92 -42.28
CA ALA A 153 -7.77 -11.87 -43.16
C ALA A 153 -7.32 -10.49 -42.67
N VAL A 154 -6.57 -9.78 -43.52
CA VAL A 154 -6.10 -8.42 -43.25
C VAL A 154 -6.45 -7.50 -44.41
N ALA A 155 -7.10 -6.39 -44.10
CA ALA A 155 -7.41 -5.32 -45.03
C ALA A 155 -6.97 -3.95 -44.48
N ALA A 156 -6.16 -3.24 -45.27
CA ALA A 156 -5.69 -1.90 -44.94
C ALA A 156 -6.87 -0.93 -44.75
N GLY A 157 -6.83 -0.15 -43.68
CA GLY A 157 -7.91 0.77 -43.29
C GLY A 157 -9.11 0.10 -42.59
N VAL A 158 -9.08 -1.23 -42.41
CA VAL A 158 -10.13 -1.99 -41.72
C VAL A 158 -9.59 -2.53 -40.39
N ASN A 159 -8.68 -3.50 -40.47
CA ASN A 159 -7.99 -4.12 -39.35
C ASN A 159 -6.47 -4.06 -39.49
N SER A 160 -5.96 -3.24 -40.41
CA SER A 160 -4.57 -2.82 -40.48
C SER A 160 -4.45 -1.33 -40.80
N LEU A 161 -3.43 -0.66 -40.26
CA LEU A 161 -3.21 0.77 -40.46
C LEU A 161 -2.73 1.09 -41.89
N THR A 162 -3.21 2.20 -42.44
CA THR A 162 -2.72 2.75 -43.72
C THR A 162 -1.50 3.65 -43.56
N ALA A 163 -1.25 4.15 -42.35
CA ALA A 163 -0.10 4.96 -42.00
C ALA A 163 0.58 4.39 -40.74
N SER A 164 1.90 4.52 -40.67
CA SER A 164 2.66 4.15 -39.47
C SER A 164 2.37 5.11 -38.32
N VAL A 165 2.42 4.61 -37.09
CA VAL A 165 2.50 5.43 -35.87
C VAL A 165 3.95 5.87 -35.69
N ALA A 166 4.19 7.16 -35.49
CA ALA A 166 5.51 7.68 -35.15
C ALA A 166 5.78 7.52 -33.65
N GLU A 167 6.68 6.61 -33.29
CA GLU A 167 6.94 6.16 -31.92
C GLU A 167 8.28 6.67 -31.41
N LYS A 168 8.34 6.94 -30.10
CA LYS A 168 9.57 7.31 -29.40
C LYS A 168 9.69 6.53 -28.09
N VAL A 169 10.92 6.23 -27.70
CA VAL A 169 11.21 5.66 -26.38
C VAL A 169 11.13 6.78 -25.36
N GLU A 170 10.12 6.74 -24.51
CA GLU A 170 9.92 7.66 -23.40
C GLU A 170 9.37 6.88 -22.20
N THR A 171 9.18 7.55 -21.07
CA THR A 171 8.56 6.88 -19.91
C THR A 171 7.06 6.76 -20.09
N PRO A 172 6.48 5.57 -19.84
CA PRO A 172 5.04 5.37 -19.80
C PRO A 172 4.30 6.43 -18.98
N GLY A 173 3.32 7.05 -19.62
CA GLY A 173 2.41 8.02 -19.00
C GLY A 173 1.32 7.39 -18.13
N ALA A 174 0.47 8.26 -17.57
CA ALA A 174 -0.75 7.88 -16.90
C ALA A 174 -1.89 8.84 -17.29
N ILE A 175 -3.10 8.31 -17.32
CA ILE A 175 -4.29 8.93 -17.89
C ILE A 175 -5.21 9.32 -16.75
N LEU A 176 -5.56 10.59 -16.63
CA LEU A 176 -6.57 11.01 -15.67
C LEU A 176 -7.90 10.30 -15.99
N LEU A 177 -8.46 9.64 -14.98
CA LEU A 177 -9.77 9.00 -15.06
C LEU A 177 -10.85 9.82 -14.35
N GLN A 178 -10.48 10.43 -13.22
CA GLN A 178 -11.44 11.10 -12.35
C GLN A 178 -10.73 12.10 -11.44
N LYS A 179 -11.32 13.29 -11.31
CA LYS A 179 -11.07 14.22 -10.21
C LYS A 179 -12.16 14.07 -9.16
N TYR A 180 -11.79 14.12 -7.89
CA TYR A 180 -12.75 14.20 -6.80
C TYR A 180 -12.66 15.56 -6.11
N GLU A 181 -13.68 15.88 -5.33
CA GLU A 181 -13.65 16.99 -4.37
C GLU A 181 -12.43 16.80 -3.43
N ASP A 182 -11.86 17.89 -2.90
CA ASP A 182 -10.73 17.88 -1.95
C ASP A 182 -9.34 17.46 -2.49
N GLY A 183 -9.09 17.59 -3.80
CA GLY A 183 -7.75 17.42 -4.37
C GLY A 183 -7.31 15.97 -4.54
N TYR A 184 -8.27 15.06 -4.73
CA TYR A 184 -7.98 13.68 -5.11
C TYR A 184 -8.11 13.45 -6.61
N TYR A 185 -7.29 12.55 -7.12
CA TYR A 185 -7.20 12.21 -8.54
C TYR A 185 -7.06 10.70 -8.68
N ALA A 186 -7.70 10.10 -9.67
CA ALA A 186 -7.46 8.73 -10.08
C ALA A 186 -6.83 8.72 -11.47
N TYR A 187 -5.75 7.96 -11.62
CA TYR A 187 -5.05 7.80 -12.89
C TYR A 187 -4.98 6.32 -13.28
N LEU A 188 -5.19 6.05 -14.56
CA LEU A 188 -4.93 4.76 -15.21
C LEU A 188 -3.53 4.77 -15.80
N PHE A 189 -2.78 3.70 -15.59
CA PHE A 189 -1.50 3.47 -16.27
C PHE A 189 -1.40 2.02 -16.71
N PHE A 190 -0.60 1.79 -17.74
CA PHE A 190 -0.34 0.46 -18.28
C PHE A 190 1.10 0.07 -17.93
N THR A 191 1.28 -1.11 -17.35
CA THR A 191 2.61 -1.71 -17.19
C THR A 191 3.11 -2.22 -18.53
N ASP A 192 4.40 -2.50 -18.61
CA ASP A 192 5.01 -3.00 -19.83
C ASP A 192 4.49 -4.41 -20.16
N PHE A 193 3.73 -4.52 -21.25
CA PHE A 193 3.10 -5.77 -21.67
C PHE A 193 4.10 -6.91 -21.85
N GLU A 194 5.28 -6.65 -22.42
CA GLU A 194 6.28 -7.68 -22.70
C GLU A 194 6.93 -8.21 -21.41
N ILE A 195 6.98 -7.38 -20.35
CA ILE A 195 7.43 -7.80 -19.01
C ILE A 195 6.30 -8.53 -18.29
N TRP A 196 5.07 -8.06 -18.43
CA TRP A 196 3.91 -8.57 -17.70
C TRP A 196 3.37 -9.90 -18.24
N ASN A 197 3.51 -10.09 -19.55
CA ASN A 197 3.03 -11.21 -20.33
C ASN A 197 4.15 -11.67 -21.29
N PRO A 198 5.22 -12.31 -20.78
CA PRO A 198 6.38 -12.69 -21.60
C PRO A 198 6.04 -13.73 -22.69
N ASP A 199 4.93 -14.46 -22.55
CA ASP A 199 4.39 -15.37 -23.56
C ASP A 199 3.53 -14.65 -24.62
N LYS A 200 3.44 -13.32 -24.54
CA LYS A 200 2.65 -12.44 -25.39
C LYS A 200 1.14 -12.67 -25.28
N ILE A 201 0.63 -13.27 -24.20
CA ILE A 201 -0.80 -13.50 -23.99
C ILE A 201 -1.29 -12.64 -22.81
N ASP A 202 -2.28 -11.77 -23.02
CA ASP A 202 -2.91 -11.04 -21.92
C ASP A 202 -3.82 -12.00 -21.15
N ASP A 203 -3.23 -12.88 -20.36
CA ASP A 203 -3.94 -13.77 -19.46
C ASP A 203 -3.53 -13.70 -17.99
N ASN A 204 -2.61 -12.78 -17.69
CA ASN A 204 -2.14 -12.49 -16.34
C ASN A 204 -3.30 -12.16 -15.38
N TRP A 205 -3.21 -12.65 -14.13
CA TRP A 205 -4.24 -12.51 -13.10
C TRP A 205 -4.80 -11.08 -12.97
N GLU A 206 -3.93 -10.08 -12.92
CA GLU A 206 -4.36 -8.68 -12.72
C GLU A 206 -4.58 -7.91 -14.02
N GLY A 207 -4.23 -8.52 -15.17
CA GLY A 207 -3.95 -7.78 -16.41
C GLY A 207 -2.78 -6.82 -16.23
N TYR A 208 -2.61 -5.91 -17.18
CA TYR A 208 -1.51 -4.93 -17.20
C TYR A 208 -1.99 -3.47 -17.14
N ALA A 209 -3.31 -3.26 -16.97
CA ALA A 209 -3.93 -1.96 -16.80
C ALA A 209 -4.29 -1.74 -15.32
N HIS A 210 -3.76 -0.68 -14.71
CA HIS A 210 -3.89 -0.44 -13.28
C HIS A 210 -4.28 0.99 -12.94
N VAL A 211 -4.86 1.16 -11.74
CA VAL A 211 -5.32 2.46 -11.26
C VAL A 211 -4.57 2.84 -10.00
N LEU A 212 -4.01 4.04 -9.99
CA LEU A 212 -3.48 4.70 -8.81
C LEU A 212 -4.40 5.85 -8.40
N GLN A 213 -4.40 6.17 -7.12
CA GLN A 213 -5.02 7.37 -6.58
C GLN A 213 -3.97 8.28 -5.98
N LEU A 214 -4.14 9.58 -6.22
CA LEU A 214 -3.33 10.63 -5.63
C LEU A 214 -4.18 11.53 -4.75
N ARG A 215 -3.54 12.11 -3.75
CA ARG A 215 -4.06 13.29 -3.05
C ARG A 215 -3.01 14.38 -3.06
N VAL A 216 -3.39 15.55 -3.56
CA VAL A 216 -2.56 16.76 -3.53
C VAL A 216 -3.02 17.63 -2.35
N PRO A 217 -2.13 17.94 -1.38
CA PRO A 217 -2.41 18.78 -0.22
C PRO A 217 -3.22 20.04 -0.48
N ASP A 218 -2.66 20.90 -1.33
CA ASP A 218 -3.26 22.12 -1.78
C ASP A 218 -2.85 22.27 -3.26
N PRO A 219 -3.73 21.88 -4.20
CA PRO A 219 -3.42 21.99 -5.63
C PRO A 219 -3.32 23.45 -6.09
N LYS A 220 -3.69 24.44 -5.26
CA LYS A 220 -3.57 25.87 -5.56
C LYS A 220 -2.30 26.50 -4.97
N ALA A 221 -1.67 25.87 -3.96
CA ALA A 221 -0.41 26.33 -3.40
C ALA A 221 0.76 26.03 -4.36
N ALA A 222 1.04 26.96 -5.25
CA ALA A 222 1.99 26.78 -6.35
C ALA A 222 3.48 27.02 -6.01
N LYS A 223 3.96 26.78 -4.77
CA LYS A 223 5.27 27.36 -4.36
C LYS A 223 6.41 26.41 -3.96
N ALA A 224 6.17 25.15 -3.58
CA ALA A 224 7.27 24.24 -3.23
C ALA A 224 6.98 22.79 -3.67
N PRO A 225 8.00 22.03 -4.08
CA PRO A 225 7.86 20.60 -4.34
C PRO A 225 7.46 19.88 -3.04
N TYR A 226 6.44 19.03 -3.13
CA TYR A 226 5.97 18.23 -1.99
C TYR A 226 6.89 17.04 -1.74
N GLY A 227 7.07 16.62 -0.49
CA GLY A 227 7.48 15.23 -0.27
C GLY A 227 6.42 14.27 -0.82
N LEU A 228 6.83 13.09 -1.27
CA LEU A 228 5.94 12.02 -1.72
C LEU A 228 5.79 10.97 -0.60
N SER A 229 4.58 10.47 -0.41
CA SER A 229 4.29 9.38 0.52
C SER A 229 3.46 8.29 -0.16
N VAL A 230 4.01 7.09 -0.23
CA VAL A 230 3.41 5.91 -0.85
C VAL A 230 2.75 5.07 0.24
N ARG A 231 1.43 4.90 0.13
CA ARG A 231 0.66 4.12 1.11
C ARG A 231 0.44 2.69 0.65
N LEU A 232 0.78 1.75 1.53
CA LEU A 232 0.47 0.33 1.40
C LEU A 232 -0.70 -0.02 2.33
N HIS A 233 -1.82 -0.47 1.78
CA HIS A 233 -3.02 -0.83 2.56
C HIS A 233 -2.88 -2.16 3.31
N ALA A 234 -3.63 -2.29 4.41
CA ALA A 234 -3.79 -3.54 5.16
C ALA A 234 -4.74 -4.52 4.44
N TYR A 235 -4.73 -5.80 4.82
CA TYR A 235 -5.43 -6.91 4.15
C TYR A 235 -6.94 -6.68 3.92
N THR A 236 -7.61 -5.97 4.83
CA THR A 236 -9.06 -5.67 4.73
C THR A 236 -9.36 -4.18 4.53
N ALA A 237 -8.33 -3.34 4.44
CA ALA A 237 -8.46 -1.90 4.50
C ALA A 237 -8.76 -1.24 3.14
N TRP A 238 -9.31 -1.98 2.17
CA TRP A 238 -9.82 -1.40 0.92
C TRP A 238 -10.88 -0.34 1.17
N GLN A 239 -11.62 -0.40 2.29
CA GLN A 239 -12.59 0.64 2.66
C GLN A 239 -11.95 2.03 2.80
N GLY A 240 -10.65 2.09 3.02
CA GLY A 240 -9.85 3.31 2.93
C GLY A 240 -9.28 3.59 1.54
N TRP A 241 -9.97 3.17 0.47
CA TRP A 241 -9.74 3.62 -0.90
C TRP A 241 -10.29 5.04 -1.07
N ASN A 242 -11.57 5.24 -0.79
CA ASN A 242 -12.21 6.56 -0.77
C ASN A 242 -11.90 7.25 0.57
N ILE A 243 -10.89 8.12 0.62
CA ILE A 243 -10.40 8.66 1.89
C ILE A 243 -10.80 10.12 2.10
N PRO A 244 -11.35 10.44 3.27
CA PRO A 244 -11.37 11.80 3.82
C PRO A 244 -10.19 12.13 4.76
N TYR A 245 -9.33 11.17 5.09
CA TYR A 245 -8.16 11.33 5.98
C TYR A 245 -6.84 10.84 5.35
N CYS A 246 -6.17 11.73 4.62
CA CYS A 246 -4.79 11.55 4.15
C CYS A 246 -3.86 12.32 5.10
N HIS A 247 -2.95 11.58 5.73
CA HIS A 247 -1.85 12.13 6.49
C HIS A 247 -0.53 11.58 5.93
N PRO A 248 0.53 12.41 5.93
CA PRO A 248 0.52 13.80 6.40
C PRO A 248 -0.19 14.72 5.39
N ARG A 249 -0.80 15.80 5.88
CA ARG A 249 -1.43 16.78 5.01
C ARG A 249 -0.43 17.56 4.15
N SER A 250 0.86 17.49 4.46
CA SER A 250 1.97 18.22 3.82
C SER A 250 2.64 17.48 2.66
N HIS A 251 2.23 16.25 2.34
CA HIS A 251 2.86 15.45 1.28
C HIS A 251 1.85 15.10 0.20
N LEU A 252 2.36 14.95 -1.03
CA LEU A 252 1.62 14.27 -2.08
C LEU A 252 1.51 12.79 -1.69
N ASN A 253 0.30 12.26 -1.66
CA ASN A 253 0.07 10.87 -1.24
C ASN A 253 -0.29 10.02 -2.45
N VAL A 254 0.50 8.99 -2.74
CA VAL A 254 0.24 7.98 -3.77
C VAL A 254 -0.35 6.74 -3.12
N ARG A 255 -1.38 6.17 -3.75
CA ARG A 255 -2.01 4.94 -3.33
C ARG A 255 -2.27 4.03 -4.51
N LEU A 256 -1.98 2.77 -4.28
CA LEU A 256 -2.36 1.70 -5.18
C LEU A 256 -3.17 0.68 -4.39
N LEU A 257 -3.84 -0.21 -5.13
CA LEU A 257 -4.45 -1.40 -4.56
C LEU A 257 -3.54 -2.59 -4.82
N ASP A 258 -3.36 -3.38 -3.79
CA ASP A 258 -3.03 -4.78 -3.92
C ASP A 258 -4.36 -5.53 -4.09
N TYR A 259 -4.75 -5.74 -5.34
CA TYR A 259 -6.08 -6.24 -5.71
C TYR A 259 -6.34 -7.64 -5.15
N HIS A 260 -5.30 -8.47 -5.10
CA HIS A 260 -5.37 -9.87 -4.70
C HIS A 260 -4.62 -10.22 -3.42
N LEU A 261 -4.15 -9.21 -2.67
CA LEU A 261 -3.50 -9.37 -1.38
C LEU A 261 -2.25 -10.23 -1.52
N THR A 262 -1.39 -9.82 -2.45
CA THR A 262 -0.07 -10.35 -2.77
C THR A 262 0.96 -10.01 -1.69
N TRP A 263 0.55 -9.29 -0.65
CA TRP A 263 1.41 -8.78 0.43
C TRP A 263 2.45 -7.80 -0.08
N TRP A 264 2.07 -7.03 -1.10
CA TRP A 264 2.91 -6.01 -1.74
C TRP A 264 4.16 -6.52 -2.44
N TYR A 265 4.31 -7.84 -2.63
CA TYR A 265 5.39 -8.42 -3.43
C TYR A 265 4.92 -8.74 -4.86
N GLY A 266 4.09 -9.76 -5.00
CA GLY A 266 3.63 -10.28 -6.30
C GLY A 266 3.11 -11.71 -6.22
N TYR A 267 3.14 -12.43 -7.33
CA TYR A 267 2.56 -13.77 -7.46
C TYR A 267 3.27 -14.58 -8.55
N SER A 268 2.99 -15.88 -8.60
CA SER A 268 3.51 -16.80 -9.61
C SER A 268 3.01 -16.42 -11.01
N ASP A 269 3.87 -16.47 -12.02
CA ASP A 269 3.46 -16.42 -13.44
C ASP A 269 2.64 -17.65 -13.84
N ALA A 270 2.74 -18.75 -13.09
CA ALA A 270 2.00 -19.98 -13.26
C ALA A 270 0.73 -20.03 -12.39
N MET A 271 0.08 -18.88 -12.16
CA MET A 271 -1.24 -18.86 -11.53
C MET A 271 -2.26 -19.59 -12.43
N PRO A 272 -3.07 -20.51 -11.88
CA PRO A 272 -3.94 -21.35 -12.68
C PRO A 272 -4.99 -20.51 -13.39
N LYS A 273 -5.03 -20.65 -14.72
CA LYS A 273 -6.02 -20.05 -15.60
C LYS A 273 -7.33 -20.79 -15.36
N THR A 274 -8.37 -20.16 -14.82
CA THR A 274 -9.65 -20.87 -14.60
C THR A 274 -10.72 -20.42 -15.58
N GLU A 275 -11.26 -21.38 -16.35
CA GLU A 275 -12.62 -21.27 -16.88
C GLU A 275 -13.58 -21.31 -15.67
N GLY A 276 -14.23 -20.19 -15.38
CA GLY A 276 -15.20 -20.07 -14.26
C GLY A 276 -14.78 -19.18 -13.09
N GLY A 277 -13.65 -18.48 -13.16
CA GLY A 277 -13.35 -17.34 -12.27
C GLY A 277 -13.11 -17.67 -10.79
N ARG A 278 -12.55 -18.84 -10.47
CA ARG A 278 -12.08 -19.17 -9.11
C ARG A 278 -10.70 -19.79 -9.19
N TYR A 279 -9.65 -18.99 -9.02
CA TYR A 279 -8.27 -19.48 -8.94
C TYR A 279 -8.18 -20.69 -8.01
N GLU A 280 -7.64 -21.79 -8.53
CA GLU A 280 -7.18 -22.86 -7.66
C GLU A 280 -6.17 -22.27 -6.69
N ARG A 281 -6.26 -22.65 -5.42
CA ARG A 281 -5.56 -21.95 -4.35
C ARG A 281 -4.06 -22.15 -4.36
N HIS A 282 -3.47 -22.81 -5.36
CA HIS A 282 -2.05 -23.14 -5.37
C HIS A 282 -1.50 -23.08 -6.80
N PRO A 283 -0.61 -22.13 -7.13
CA PRO A 283 0.05 -22.14 -8.44
C PRO A 283 0.87 -23.41 -8.62
N VAL A 284 0.97 -23.88 -9.86
CA VAL A 284 1.96 -24.92 -10.21
C VAL A 284 3.37 -24.33 -10.13
N ALA A 285 4.40 -25.17 -10.29
CA ALA A 285 5.78 -24.70 -10.29
C ALA A 285 5.99 -23.69 -11.41
N GLY A 286 6.61 -22.56 -11.08
CA GLY A 286 6.76 -21.42 -11.98
C GLY A 286 7.70 -20.40 -11.38
N LYS A 287 7.69 -19.20 -11.95
CA LYS A 287 8.49 -18.07 -11.49
C LYS A 287 7.62 -17.13 -10.70
N VAL A 288 8.05 -16.72 -9.51
CA VAL A 288 7.34 -15.69 -8.76
C VAL A 288 7.82 -14.33 -9.24
N VAL A 289 6.91 -13.52 -9.74
CA VAL A 289 7.24 -12.19 -10.25
C VAL A 289 6.77 -11.14 -9.26
N ASN A 290 7.63 -10.18 -8.95
CA ASN A 290 7.31 -9.04 -8.07
C ASN A 290 6.41 -7.98 -8.75
N PHE A 291 5.35 -8.44 -9.44
CA PHE A 291 4.39 -7.60 -10.16
C PHE A 291 3.87 -6.43 -9.31
N THR A 292 3.58 -6.66 -8.03
CA THR A 292 3.02 -5.60 -7.17
C THR A 292 4.05 -4.52 -6.88
N GLU A 293 5.31 -4.87 -6.61
CA GLU A 293 6.39 -3.89 -6.42
C GLU A 293 6.65 -3.09 -7.70
N GLN A 294 6.81 -3.75 -8.84
CA GLN A 294 7.06 -3.10 -10.13
C GLN A 294 5.98 -2.06 -10.47
N ARG A 295 4.71 -2.40 -10.21
CA ARG A 295 3.59 -1.48 -10.38
C ARG A 295 3.72 -0.24 -9.51
N VAL A 296 4.07 -0.40 -8.23
CA VAL A 296 4.25 0.72 -7.30
C VAL A 296 5.43 1.59 -7.74
N LEU A 297 6.55 0.98 -8.14
CA LEU A 297 7.74 1.68 -8.62
C LEU A 297 7.47 2.48 -9.89
N GLN A 298 6.71 1.91 -10.84
CA GLN A 298 6.30 2.64 -12.05
C GLN A 298 5.45 3.86 -11.72
N ALA A 299 4.50 3.73 -10.79
CA ALA A 299 3.67 4.86 -10.34
C ALA A 299 4.52 5.95 -9.66
N VAL A 300 5.46 5.57 -8.80
CA VAL A 300 6.40 6.50 -8.16
C VAL A 300 7.23 7.22 -9.21
N GLU A 301 7.75 6.50 -10.21
CA GLU A 301 8.60 7.08 -11.24
C GLU A 301 7.84 8.01 -12.19
N TRP A 302 6.58 7.70 -12.50
CA TRP A 302 5.70 8.63 -13.22
C TRP A 302 5.48 9.92 -12.42
N VAL A 303 5.21 9.84 -11.11
CA VAL A 303 5.06 11.04 -10.26
C VAL A 303 6.36 11.85 -10.17
N LYS A 304 7.51 11.18 -10.01
CA LYS A 304 8.85 11.82 -9.94
C LYS A 304 9.16 12.64 -11.19
N LYS A 305 8.69 12.21 -12.36
CA LYS A 305 8.88 12.95 -13.61
C LYS A 305 8.08 14.25 -13.71
N GLY A 306 7.07 14.43 -12.86
CA GLY A 306 6.25 15.65 -12.87
C GLY A 306 5.54 15.91 -14.20
N PRO A 307 4.75 14.96 -14.72
CA PRO A 307 4.08 15.06 -16.01
C PRO A 307 3.07 16.21 -16.02
N ALA A 308 2.75 16.72 -17.22
CA ALA A 308 1.93 17.93 -17.37
C ALA A 308 0.52 17.80 -16.79
N ASN A 309 -0.04 16.58 -16.75
CA ASN A 309 -1.36 16.31 -16.19
C ASN A 309 -1.35 16.00 -14.68
N LEU A 310 -0.18 16.04 -14.03
CA LEU A 310 -0.07 16.00 -12.57
C LEU A 310 -0.15 17.42 -12.00
N PRO A 311 -1.12 17.74 -11.12
CA PRO A 311 -1.33 19.09 -10.61
C PRO A 311 -0.39 19.47 -9.46
N ALA A 312 0.79 18.83 -9.38
CA ALA A 312 1.74 19.03 -8.32
C ALA A 312 3.16 18.64 -8.77
N ARG A 313 4.17 19.22 -8.11
CA ARG A 313 5.56 18.78 -8.20
C ARG A 313 5.96 18.12 -6.90
N ILE A 314 6.86 17.15 -6.98
CA ILE A 314 7.44 16.51 -5.79
C ILE A 314 8.93 16.77 -5.69
N ASP A 315 9.47 16.63 -4.48
CA ASP A 315 10.90 16.53 -4.23
C ASP A 315 11.28 15.05 -4.33
N PRO A 316 12.02 14.63 -5.38
CA PRO A 316 12.36 13.23 -5.59
C PRO A 316 13.32 12.69 -4.53
N LYS A 317 13.90 13.54 -3.67
CA LYS A 317 14.72 13.14 -2.54
C LYS A 317 13.90 12.83 -1.29
N ARG A 318 12.63 13.23 -1.25
CA ARG A 318 11.72 13.07 -0.11
C ARG A 318 10.57 12.13 -0.43
N ILE A 319 10.91 10.89 -0.76
CA ILE A 319 9.92 9.86 -1.04
C ILE A 319 9.89 8.90 0.14
N SER A 320 8.71 8.64 0.67
CA SER A 320 8.50 7.76 1.81
C SER A 320 7.48 6.67 1.50
N VAL A 321 7.54 5.56 2.23
CA VAL A 321 6.56 4.48 2.14
C VAL A 321 6.01 4.14 3.51
N TYR A 322 4.72 3.82 3.59
CA TYR A 322 4.12 3.51 4.89
C TYR A 322 2.95 2.55 4.81
N GLY A 323 2.73 1.78 5.89
CA GLY A 323 1.67 0.80 5.95
C GLY A 323 1.55 0.10 7.30
N GLY A 324 0.36 -0.45 7.54
CA GLY A 324 0.08 -1.27 8.72
C GLY A 324 -0.38 -2.67 8.32
N SER A 325 -0.15 -3.67 9.18
CA SER A 325 -0.55 -5.07 8.92
C SER A 325 0.08 -5.58 7.63
N MET A 326 -0.71 -6.04 6.65
CA MET A 326 -0.21 -6.37 5.30
C MET A 326 0.61 -5.24 4.66
N GLY A 327 0.19 -3.99 4.81
CA GLY A 327 0.95 -2.84 4.34
C GLY A 327 2.27 -2.66 5.12
N GLY A 328 2.28 -3.00 6.40
CA GLY A 328 3.50 -3.01 7.21
C GLY A 328 4.45 -4.13 6.79
N SER A 329 3.93 -5.30 6.39
CA SER A 329 4.75 -6.35 5.77
C SER A 329 5.37 -5.87 4.46
N GLY A 330 4.58 -5.14 3.66
CA GLY A 330 5.08 -4.48 2.45
C GLY A 330 6.19 -3.48 2.77
N VAL A 331 6.04 -2.64 3.79
CA VAL A 331 7.12 -1.71 4.21
C VAL A 331 8.39 -2.47 4.60
N ASN A 332 8.26 -3.54 5.39
CA ASN A 332 9.42 -4.32 5.85
C ASN A 332 10.18 -5.01 4.70
N VAL A 333 9.48 -5.40 3.63
CA VAL A 333 10.07 -6.09 2.47
C VAL A 333 10.38 -5.09 1.35
N PHE A 334 9.33 -4.56 0.71
CA PHE A 334 9.43 -3.62 -0.41
C PHE A 334 10.10 -2.31 0.00
N GLY A 335 9.71 -1.72 1.13
CA GLY A 335 10.33 -0.47 1.58
C GLY A 335 11.83 -0.62 1.85
N MET A 336 12.22 -1.72 2.51
CA MET A 336 13.63 -2.01 2.83
C MET A 336 14.49 -2.28 1.60
N ARG A 337 13.97 -3.04 0.63
CA ARG A 337 14.68 -3.42 -0.60
C ARG A 337 14.89 -2.29 -1.60
N HIS A 338 14.18 -1.17 -1.42
CA HIS A 338 14.16 -0.04 -2.35
C HIS A 338 14.63 1.27 -1.70
N GLY A 339 15.72 1.24 -0.94
CA GLY A 339 16.31 2.44 -0.34
C GLY A 339 16.86 3.44 -1.36
N GLU A 340 17.08 3.03 -2.61
CA GLU A 340 17.35 3.93 -3.74
C GLU A 340 16.13 4.78 -4.13
N VAL A 341 14.93 4.38 -3.71
CA VAL A 341 13.67 5.08 -3.96
C VAL A 341 13.14 5.75 -2.70
N PHE A 342 13.22 5.11 -1.54
CA PHE A 342 12.62 5.58 -0.30
C PHE A 342 13.67 6.15 0.65
N ALA A 343 13.48 7.40 1.08
CA ALA A 343 14.29 8.01 2.14
C ALA A 343 13.83 7.57 3.54
N GLY A 344 12.54 7.30 3.70
CA GLY A 344 11.94 6.94 4.98
C GLY A 344 10.76 5.99 4.84
N ALA A 345 10.61 5.12 5.82
CA ALA A 345 9.68 4.02 5.80
C ALA A 345 9.00 3.84 7.16
N TRP A 346 7.65 3.77 7.19
CA TRP A 346 6.89 3.53 8.43
C TRP A 346 6.05 2.26 8.36
N GLY A 347 6.49 1.22 9.07
CA GLY A 347 5.92 -0.12 9.02
C GLY A 347 5.43 -0.59 10.37
N VAL A 348 4.13 -0.75 10.55
CA VAL A 348 3.58 -1.26 11.82
C VAL A 348 2.93 -2.62 11.65
N LYS A 349 3.27 -3.56 12.55
CA LYS A 349 2.67 -4.89 12.63
C LYS A 349 2.78 -5.66 11.33
N GLY A 350 3.91 -5.53 10.64
CA GLY A 350 4.24 -6.31 9.45
C GLY A 350 4.83 -7.67 9.80
N ILE A 351 4.62 -8.65 8.93
CA ILE A 351 5.39 -9.91 8.92
C ILE A 351 6.79 -9.56 8.41
N THR A 352 7.80 -10.09 9.09
CA THR A 352 9.21 -9.90 8.73
C THR A 352 9.84 -11.18 8.16
N ASN A 353 9.22 -12.34 8.39
CA ASN A 353 9.71 -13.62 7.91
C ASN A 353 8.55 -14.50 7.43
N TRP A 354 8.45 -14.67 6.11
CA TRP A 354 7.44 -15.49 5.46
C TRP A 354 7.79 -16.98 5.41
N ALA A 355 9.06 -17.33 5.60
CA ALA A 355 9.57 -18.70 5.67
C ALA A 355 9.31 -19.38 7.03
N LEU A 356 8.50 -18.77 7.90
CA LEU A 356 8.12 -19.38 9.17
C LEU A 356 7.07 -20.49 8.97
N PRO A 357 7.16 -21.61 9.74
CA PRO A 357 6.13 -22.64 9.77
C PRO A 357 4.75 -22.08 10.11
N LYS A 358 3.68 -22.76 9.68
CA LYS A 358 2.28 -22.35 9.90
C LYS A 358 1.94 -21.99 11.36
N LYS A 359 2.53 -22.67 12.34
CA LYS A 359 2.34 -22.36 13.78
C LYS A 359 2.82 -20.95 14.19
N TYR A 360 3.74 -20.37 13.43
CA TYR A 360 4.30 -19.04 13.67
C TYR A 360 3.93 -18.04 12.57
N ASN A 361 3.39 -18.50 11.43
CA ASN A 361 2.84 -17.64 10.39
C ASN A 361 1.36 -17.97 10.13
N GLY A 362 0.45 -17.20 10.75
CA GLY A 362 -1.00 -17.35 10.57
C GLY A 362 -1.47 -17.12 9.13
N TRP A 363 -0.64 -16.50 8.29
CA TRP A 363 -0.90 -16.19 6.90
C TRP A 363 -0.19 -17.14 5.92
N HIS A 364 0.40 -18.24 6.42
CA HIS A 364 1.11 -19.24 5.62
C HIS A 364 0.29 -19.73 4.41
N ASN A 365 -0.98 -20.10 4.63
CA ASN A 365 -1.85 -20.55 3.54
C ASN A 365 -2.19 -19.44 2.54
N ASN A 366 -2.20 -18.18 3.01
CA ASN A 366 -2.52 -17.05 2.17
C ASN A 366 -1.37 -16.75 1.21
N ILE A 367 -0.13 -16.62 1.70
CA ILE A 367 1.04 -16.39 0.84
C ILE A 367 1.28 -17.59 -0.10
N ARG A 368 1.14 -18.83 0.42
CA ARG A 368 1.27 -20.06 -0.36
C ARG A 368 0.35 -20.09 -1.58
N ALA A 369 -0.81 -19.44 -1.49
CA ALA A 369 -1.76 -19.40 -2.57
C ALA A 369 -1.39 -18.46 -3.72
N LYS A 370 -0.34 -17.65 -3.58
CA LYS A 370 0.13 -16.70 -4.59
C LYS A 370 1.49 -17.12 -5.13
N VAL A 371 2.35 -17.66 -4.27
CA VAL A 371 3.77 -17.90 -4.62
C VAL A 371 4.18 -19.38 -4.55
N GLY A 372 3.26 -20.29 -4.27
CA GLY A 372 3.56 -21.71 -4.11
C GLY A 372 3.93 -22.11 -2.67
N PRO A 373 4.10 -23.42 -2.38
CA PRO A 373 4.44 -23.89 -1.04
C PRO A 373 5.92 -23.63 -0.68
N MET A 374 6.20 -23.56 0.62
CA MET A 374 7.52 -23.19 1.15
C MET A 374 8.63 -24.19 0.83
N ASP A 375 8.31 -25.48 0.73
CA ASP A 375 9.24 -26.54 0.32
C ASP A 375 9.66 -26.42 -1.14
N ARG A 376 8.80 -25.90 -2.00
CA ARG A 376 9.11 -25.63 -3.41
C ARG A 376 10.00 -24.39 -3.57
N ASN A 377 9.74 -23.34 -2.79
CA ASN A 377 10.51 -22.10 -2.75
C ASN A 377 10.92 -21.62 -4.17
N ASP A 378 9.92 -21.34 -4.99
CA ASP A 378 10.11 -21.04 -6.41
C ASP A 378 11.10 -19.89 -6.65
N PRO A 379 11.85 -19.91 -7.77
CA PRO A 379 12.69 -18.80 -8.16
C PRO A 379 11.85 -17.55 -8.45
N THR A 380 12.41 -16.38 -8.17
CA THR A 380 11.82 -15.09 -8.48
C THR A 380 12.33 -14.56 -9.82
N ASN A 381 11.77 -13.45 -10.30
CA ASN A 381 12.34 -12.68 -11.40
C ASN A 381 13.64 -11.95 -11.12
N GLU A 382 14.12 -12.06 -9.89
CA GLU A 382 15.38 -11.46 -9.42
C GLU A 382 16.47 -12.54 -9.27
N GLY A 383 16.18 -13.79 -9.63
CA GLY A 383 17.11 -14.93 -9.54
C GLY A 383 17.20 -15.56 -8.14
N ALA A 384 16.70 -14.88 -7.11
CA ALA A 384 16.59 -15.40 -5.75
C ALA A 384 15.37 -16.33 -5.58
N ARG A 385 15.21 -16.92 -4.41
CA ARG A 385 14.06 -17.80 -4.08
C ARG A 385 13.03 -17.02 -3.27
N VAL A 386 11.74 -17.19 -3.55
CA VAL A 386 10.69 -16.30 -3.01
C VAL A 386 10.64 -16.24 -1.48
N TYR A 387 10.75 -17.37 -0.78
CA TYR A 387 10.73 -17.39 0.68
C TYR A 387 12.04 -16.92 1.30
N ASP A 388 13.14 -16.91 0.54
CA ASP A 388 14.40 -16.30 0.97
C ASP A 388 14.34 -14.77 0.85
N VAL A 389 13.82 -14.27 -0.27
CA VAL A 389 13.55 -12.84 -0.48
C VAL A 389 12.58 -12.29 0.58
N LEU A 390 11.56 -13.07 0.93
CA LEU A 390 10.55 -12.70 1.91
C LEU A 390 10.95 -13.02 3.37
N ASN A 391 12.20 -13.45 3.61
CA ASN A 391 12.75 -13.68 4.94
C ASN A 391 13.76 -12.57 5.28
N MET A 392 13.25 -11.42 5.73
CA MET A 392 14.09 -10.23 5.95
C MET A 392 15.27 -10.43 6.91
N PRO A 393 15.16 -11.18 8.03
CA PRO A 393 16.34 -11.49 8.85
C PRO A 393 17.48 -12.18 8.06
N LYS A 394 17.13 -13.13 7.17
CA LYS A 394 18.11 -13.83 6.33
C LYS A 394 18.61 -12.90 5.22
N TRP A 395 17.69 -12.28 4.50
CA TRP A 395 17.99 -11.41 3.35
C TRP A 395 18.93 -10.25 3.74
N LEU A 396 18.68 -9.56 4.86
CA LEU A 396 19.58 -8.51 5.35
C LEU A 396 20.98 -9.03 5.74
N GLY A 397 21.06 -10.26 6.21
CA GLY A 397 22.35 -10.89 6.49
C GLY A 397 23.16 -11.22 5.24
N GLU A 398 22.47 -11.42 4.11
CA GLU A 398 23.06 -11.72 2.79
C GLU A 398 23.31 -10.45 1.96
N HIS A 399 22.64 -9.35 2.30
CA HIS A 399 22.67 -8.07 1.58
C HIS A 399 22.97 -6.87 2.50
N PRO A 400 24.04 -6.88 3.31
CA PRO A 400 24.37 -5.74 4.18
C PRO A 400 24.75 -4.47 3.40
N GLU A 401 25.09 -4.58 2.12
CA GLU A 401 25.51 -3.49 1.25
C GLU A 401 24.38 -2.61 0.71
N ILE A 402 23.12 -3.02 0.89
CA ILE A 402 22.01 -2.29 0.30
C ILE A 402 21.77 -0.95 0.98
N ASP A 403 21.52 0.08 0.18
CA ASP A 403 20.99 1.34 0.66
C ASP A 403 19.58 1.09 1.21
N ALA A 404 19.33 1.58 2.43
CA ALA A 404 18.09 1.37 3.15
C ALA A 404 17.46 2.71 3.58
N PRO A 405 16.12 2.85 3.54
CA PRO A 405 15.46 4.01 4.14
C PRO A 405 15.67 4.03 5.66
N PHE A 406 15.47 5.19 6.29
CA PHE A 406 15.19 5.19 7.72
C PHE A 406 13.88 4.43 8.00
N LEU A 407 13.95 3.39 8.84
CA LEU A 407 12.79 2.59 9.23
C LEU A 407 12.24 3.02 10.60
N ASP A 408 11.02 3.51 10.66
CA ASP A 408 10.22 3.63 11.90
C ASP A 408 9.22 2.48 11.96
N ILE A 409 9.51 1.49 12.80
CA ILE A 409 8.76 0.22 12.83
C ILE A 409 8.26 -0.14 14.22
N ALA A 410 7.09 -0.78 14.31
CA ALA A 410 6.58 -1.23 15.59
C ALA A 410 5.64 -2.43 15.53
N ASN A 411 5.74 -3.35 16.49
CA ASN A 411 4.97 -4.59 16.51
C ASN A 411 4.35 -4.88 17.89
N GLY A 412 3.15 -5.46 17.89
CA GLY A 412 2.46 -5.85 19.12
C GLY A 412 2.95 -7.21 19.60
N MET A 413 3.47 -7.29 20.82
CA MET A 413 3.97 -8.55 21.38
C MET A 413 2.84 -9.58 21.58
N VAL A 414 1.58 -9.17 21.74
CA VAL A 414 0.41 -10.08 21.86
C VAL A 414 -0.50 -10.04 20.63
N ASP A 415 0.02 -9.55 19.50
CA ASP A 415 -0.68 -9.56 18.23
C ASP A 415 -0.98 -10.99 17.76
N GLY A 416 -2.27 -11.35 17.71
CA GLY A 416 -2.73 -12.67 17.29
C GLY A 416 -2.88 -12.84 15.78
N VAL A 417 -2.72 -11.77 15.00
CA VAL A 417 -2.84 -11.76 13.53
C VAL A 417 -1.47 -11.83 12.89
N ILE A 418 -0.55 -10.99 13.37
CA ILE A 418 0.84 -10.92 12.90
C ILE A 418 1.73 -11.26 14.08
N THR A 419 2.42 -12.39 13.99
CA THR A 419 3.17 -12.90 15.14
C THR A 419 4.43 -12.08 15.38
N PHE A 420 4.78 -11.92 16.64
CA PHE A 420 5.99 -11.21 17.06
C PHE A 420 7.27 -12.06 16.92
N TYR A 421 7.15 -13.32 16.48
CA TYR A 421 8.17 -14.35 16.67
C TYR A 421 9.51 -14.03 15.99
N SER A 422 9.49 -13.56 14.75
CA SER A 422 10.71 -13.21 13.97
C SER A 422 11.06 -11.72 14.02
N VAL A 423 10.30 -10.91 14.76
CA VAL A 423 10.52 -9.45 14.78
C VAL A 423 11.89 -9.11 15.39
N PRO A 424 12.30 -9.69 16.53
CA PRO A 424 13.63 -9.39 17.09
C PRO A 424 14.79 -9.81 16.18
N ASP A 425 14.64 -10.90 15.43
CA ASP A 425 15.69 -11.34 14.49
C ASP A 425 15.81 -10.39 13.29
N TYR A 426 14.70 -9.81 12.84
CA TYR A 426 14.72 -8.80 11.79
C TYR A 426 15.48 -7.54 12.25
N TRP A 427 15.19 -7.06 13.46
CA TRP A 427 15.85 -5.88 13.99
C TRP A 427 17.35 -6.10 14.26
N ARG A 428 17.75 -7.31 14.69
CA ARG A 428 19.19 -7.67 14.74
C ARG A 428 19.82 -7.73 13.36
N GLY A 429 19.07 -8.16 12.34
CA GLY A 429 19.49 -8.05 10.94
C GLY A 429 19.79 -6.61 10.56
N LEU A 430 18.94 -5.66 10.97
CA LEU A 430 19.15 -4.23 10.77
C LEU A 430 20.40 -3.71 11.48
N GLU A 431 20.60 -4.05 12.77
CA GLU A 431 21.82 -3.66 13.51
C GLU A 431 23.09 -4.24 12.87
N LYS A 432 23.06 -5.53 12.50
CA LYS A 432 24.20 -6.21 11.88
C LYS A 432 24.54 -5.62 10.51
N GLY A 433 23.53 -5.31 9.72
CA GLY A 433 23.68 -4.65 8.41
C GLY A 433 23.96 -3.15 8.50
N LYS A 434 23.99 -2.57 9.72
CA LYS A 434 24.18 -1.12 9.95
C LYS A 434 23.15 -0.28 9.19
N HIS A 435 21.90 -0.71 9.18
CA HIS A 435 20.81 0.04 8.55
C HIS A 435 20.16 1.00 9.56
N PRO A 436 19.77 2.22 9.15
CA PRO A 436 19.17 3.20 10.06
C PRO A 436 17.72 2.81 10.39
N TYR A 437 17.42 2.60 11.68
CA TYR A 437 16.08 2.25 12.11
C TYR A 437 15.80 2.69 13.55
N SER A 438 14.51 2.79 13.84
CA SER A 438 13.94 2.88 15.17
C SER A 438 12.81 1.87 15.28
N ALA A 439 12.80 1.08 16.35
CA ALA A 439 11.83 0.03 16.58
C ALA A 439 11.14 0.13 17.94
N GLY A 440 9.86 -0.26 18.01
CA GLY A 440 9.11 -0.32 19.27
C GLY A 440 8.21 -1.53 19.38
N TRP A 441 7.93 -1.94 20.61
CA TRP A 441 6.95 -2.97 20.90
C TRP A 441 6.20 -2.71 22.19
N GLU A 442 4.97 -3.20 22.24
CA GLU A 442 4.14 -3.18 23.44
C GLU A 442 3.28 -4.44 23.55
N MET A 443 2.71 -4.70 24.73
CA MET A 443 1.70 -5.75 24.95
C MET A 443 0.33 -5.37 24.42
N VAL A 444 0.27 -5.17 23.12
CA VAL A 444 -0.96 -4.84 22.41
C VAL A 444 -1.24 -5.84 21.31
N GLY A 445 -2.53 -5.98 20.99
CA GLY A 445 -2.99 -6.79 19.87
C GLY A 445 -2.91 -6.04 18.53
N HIS A 446 -3.46 -6.65 17.49
CA HIS A 446 -3.37 -6.14 16.12
C HIS A 446 -4.03 -4.77 15.89
N ALA A 447 -5.05 -4.41 16.67
CA ALA A 447 -5.86 -3.20 16.46
C ALA A 447 -5.33 -1.93 17.16
N SER A 448 -4.26 -2.01 17.96
CA SER A 448 -3.71 -0.83 18.65
C SER A 448 -3.02 0.16 17.70
N THR A 449 -2.67 1.33 18.23
CA THR A 449 -1.66 2.19 17.61
C THR A 449 -0.33 1.92 18.26
N LEU A 450 0.73 1.94 17.45
CA LEU A 450 2.09 1.67 17.86
C LEU A 450 3.01 2.64 17.12
N SER A 451 4.10 2.98 17.77
CA SER A 451 5.20 3.76 17.23
C SER A 451 6.49 3.16 17.79
N SER A 452 7.61 3.41 17.14
CA SER A 452 8.91 3.08 17.71
C SER A 452 9.30 3.95 18.90
N GLY A 453 8.56 5.04 19.15
CA GLY A 453 8.89 6.04 20.18
C GLY A 453 9.84 7.13 19.69
N THR A 454 10.37 7.00 18.47
CA THR A 454 11.30 7.98 17.91
C THR A 454 10.64 9.35 17.76
N PRO A 455 11.38 10.44 18.06
CA PRO A 455 10.99 11.79 17.69
C PRO A 455 11.15 12.04 16.18
N MET A 456 11.87 11.17 15.45
CA MET A 456 12.18 11.35 14.04
C MET A 456 10.97 11.05 13.17
N SER A 457 10.71 11.93 12.20
CA SER A 457 9.66 11.72 11.22
C SER A 457 10.24 11.10 9.96
N TYR A 458 9.84 9.86 9.65
CA TYR A 458 10.18 9.21 8.39
C TYR A 458 9.80 10.04 7.14
N LEU A 459 8.87 10.99 7.27
CA LEU A 459 8.42 11.89 6.20
C LEU A 459 9.40 13.03 5.90
N HIS A 460 10.33 13.29 6.81
CA HIS A 460 11.29 14.39 6.69
C HIS A 460 12.66 13.91 6.22
N MET A 461 12.83 12.60 6.08
CA MET A 461 14.06 11.98 5.59
C MET A 461 14.32 12.33 4.12
N ARG A 462 15.59 12.38 3.75
CA ARG A 462 16.04 12.65 2.38
C ARG A 462 17.04 11.60 1.87
N LEU A 463 16.96 11.28 0.57
CA LEU A 463 17.90 10.37 -0.11
C LEU A 463 19.30 10.96 -0.32
N ASP A 464 19.45 12.28 -0.23
CA ASP A 464 20.73 12.99 -0.43
C ASP A 464 21.38 13.41 0.90
N GLU A 465 20.94 12.83 2.01
CA GLU A 465 21.50 13.05 3.35
C GLU A 465 21.95 11.73 3.96
N SER A 466 23.06 11.77 4.73
CA SER A 466 23.50 10.62 5.51
C SER A 466 22.67 10.49 6.79
N LEU A 467 22.40 9.24 7.18
CA LEU A 467 21.65 8.93 8.39
C LEU A 467 22.53 8.11 9.34
N PRO A 468 22.52 8.40 10.65
CA PRO A 468 23.22 7.55 11.61
C PRO A 468 22.52 6.19 11.72
N ALA A 469 23.31 5.12 11.63
CA ALA A 469 22.87 3.77 11.95
C ALA A 469 23.48 3.33 13.28
N LEU A 470 22.63 3.20 14.30
CA LEU A 470 23.04 2.88 15.66
C LEU A 470 22.78 1.40 15.96
N ALA A 471 23.70 0.78 16.71
CA ALA A 471 23.59 -0.59 17.18
C ALA A 471 24.02 -0.64 18.65
N ASN A 472 23.43 -1.56 19.43
CA ASN A 472 23.75 -1.73 20.85
C ASN A 472 23.60 -0.45 21.68
N ALA A 473 22.65 0.42 21.33
CA ALA A 473 22.40 1.64 22.08
C ALA A 473 22.03 1.33 23.54
N SER A 474 22.55 2.12 24.49
CA SER A 474 22.22 1.99 25.92
C SER A 474 20.73 2.17 26.21
N SER A 475 20.01 2.87 25.33
CA SER A 475 18.56 3.04 25.38
C SER A 475 17.78 1.79 24.93
N ASN A 476 18.44 0.77 24.36
CA ASN A 476 17.76 -0.43 23.87
C ASN A 476 17.18 -1.22 25.04
N THR A 477 15.87 -1.41 25.00
CA THR A 477 15.19 -2.22 26.00
C THR A 477 15.56 -3.70 25.83
N PRO A 478 15.81 -4.47 26.91
CA PRO A 478 16.18 -5.87 26.80
C PRO A 478 15.11 -6.71 26.08
N MET A 479 15.50 -7.32 24.95
CA MET A 479 14.68 -8.29 24.24
C MET A 479 15.56 -9.39 23.64
N ARG A 480 15.33 -10.62 24.08
CA ARG A 480 16.21 -11.76 23.80
C ARG A 480 15.66 -12.65 22.70
N SER A 481 14.35 -12.77 22.56
CA SER A 481 13.76 -13.48 21.42
C SER A 481 12.31 -13.04 21.20
N GLY A 482 11.71 -13.46 20.08
CA GLY A 482 10.27 -13.29 19.85
C GLY A 482 9.42 -14.35 20.55
N PHE A 483 10.01 -15.14 21.46
CA PHE A 483 9.27 -16.14 22.23
C PHE A 483 8.19 -15.47 23.07
N ARG A 484 6.98 -16.01 22.95
CA ARG A 484 5.84 -15.64 23.79
C ARG A 484 4.92 -16.82 24.01
N MET A 485 4.31 -16.85 25.18
CA MET A 485 3.25 -17.80 25.52
C MET A 485 2.12 -17.06 26.21
N MET A 486 0.92 -17.16 25.66
CA MET A 486 -0.30 -16.68 26.31
C MET A 486 -1.10 -17.89 26.79
N THR A 487 -1.47 -17.90 28.06
CA THR A 487 -2.29 -18.96 28.65
C THR A 487 -3.11 -18.43 29.83
N LYS A 488 -3.88 -19.29 30.48
CA LYS A 488 -4.63 -18.97 31.69
C LYS A 488 -4.09 -19.74 32.89
N ALA A 489 -3.77 -19.01 33.94
CA ALA A 489 -3.54 -19.56 35.26
C ALA A 489 -4.84 -20.16 35.81
N ALA A 490 -4.72 -21.32 36.43
CA ALA A 490 -5.75 -21.94 37.25
C ALA A 490 -5.66 -21.47 38.70
N LYS A 491 -4.43 -21.30 39.20
CA LYS A 491 -4.15 -20.86 40.56
C LYS A 491 -2.98 -19.89 40.56
N LEU A 492 -3.08 -18.88 41.42
CA LEU A 492 -2.04 -17.91 41.70
C LEU A 492 -1.79 -17.92 43.21
N THR A 493 -0.54 -18.08 43.63
CA THR A 493 -0.11 -17.77 45.00
C THR A 493 0.74 -16.50 44.97
N ASP A 494 1.34 -16.09 46.08
CA ASP A 494 2.20 -14.92 46.11
C ASP A 494 3.42 -15.02 45.17
N THR A 495 3.93 -16.24 44.95
CA THR A 495 5.15 -16.52 44.17
C THR A 495 4.97 -17.55 43.04
N THR A 496 3.82 -18.23 42.95
CA THR A 496 3.62 -19.36 42.04
C THR A 496 2.41 -19.14 41.13
N VAL A 497 2.55 -19.56 39.88
CA VAL A 497 1.49 -19.63 38.87
C VAL A 497 1.33 -21.09 38.43
N THR A 498 0.12 -21.63 38.55
CA THR A 498 -0.22 -22.98 38.09
C THR A 498 -1.20 -22.89 36.92
N ILE A 499 -0.99 -23.66 35.85
CA ILE A 499 -1.93 -23.76 34.71
C ILE A 499 -2.74 -25.05 34.79
N ALA A 500 -4.02 -25.00 34.40
CA ALA A 500 -4.88 -26.21 34.40
C ALA A 500 -4.73 -27.07 33.15
N LYS A 501 -4.29 -26.47 32.03
CA LYS A 501 -4.22 -27.14 30.72
C LYS A 501 -2.96 -26.71 29.98
N GLY A 502 -2.37 -27.66 29.26
CA GLY A 502 -1.12 -27.49 28.52
C GLY A 502 0.11 -27.65 29.41
N THR A 503 1.27 -27.40 28.84
CA THR A 503 2.55 -27.44 29.54
C THR A 503 3.34 -26.17 29.29
N PHE A 504 4.01 -25.67 30.32
CA PHE A 504 5.08 -24.70 30.14
C PHE A 504 6.24 -25.39 29.43
N PRO A 505 6.84 -24.75 28.41
CA PRO A 505 8.08 -25.26 27.84
C PRO A 505 9.19 -25.21 28.91
N PRO A 506 10.22 -26.06 28.79
CA PRO A 506 11.35 -26.00 29.71
C PRO A 506 12.13 -24.68 29.53
N LYS A 507 12.97 -24.34 30.51
CA LYS A 507 13.93 -23.22 30.46
C LYS A 507 13.29 -21.83 30.39
N LEU A 508 12.22 -21.58 31.15
CA LEU A 508 11.63 -20.23 31.28
C LEU A 508 12.35 -19.35 32.32
N ALA A 509 13.33 -19.88 33.06
CA ALA A 509 14.08 -19.11 34.05
C ALA A 509 14.75 -17.87 33.42
N GLY A 510 14.60 -16.71 34.07
CA GLY A 510 15.07 -15.42 33.58
C GLY A 510 14.14 -14.71 32.59
N MET A 511 13.09 -15.38 32.10
CA MET A 511 12.06 -14.73 31.27
C MET A 511 11.08 -13.90 32.13
N THR A 512 10.23 -13.13 31.47
CA THR A 512 9.27 -12.24 32.11
C THR A 512 7.87 -12.85 32.09
N LEU A 513 7.25 -12.94 33.27
CA LEU A 513 5.83 -13.21 33.48
C LEU A 513 5.06 -11.90 33.61
N VAL A 514 3.95 -11.79 32.88
CA VAL A 514 3.02 -10.66 32.97
C VAL A 514 1.61 -11.14 33.30
N LEU A 515 0.98 -10.53 34.32
CA LEU A 515 -0.37 -10.88 34.77
C LEU A 515 -1.43 -9.95 34.17
N GLY A 516 -2.46 -10.51 33.54
CA GLY A 516 -3.51 -9.75 32.88
C GLY A 516 -3.01 -8.96 31.68
N GLY A 517 -2.27 -9.60 30.77
CA GLY A 517 -1.65 -8.96 29.60
C GLY A 517 -2.55 -7.92 28.91
N SER A 518 -2.22 -6.64 29.11
CA SER A 518 -2.85 -5.49 28.48
C SER A 518 -1.82 -4.35 28.42
N ASN A 519 -2.07 -3.32 27.61
CA ASN A 519 -1.21 -2.13 27.58
C ASN A 519 -1.15 -1.36 28.91
N LEU A 520 -2.11 -1.56 29.82
CA LEU A 520 -2.12 -0.92 31.14
C LEU A 520 -1.49 -1.79 32.22
N THR A 521 -1.05 -2.99 31.89
CA THR A 521 -0.44 -3.90 32.85
C THR A 521 1.00 -3.50 33.07
N ARG A 522 1.27 -2.93 34.25
CA ARG A 522 2.58 -2.37 34.62
C ARG A 522 3.42 -3.30 35.47
N LYS A 523 2.83 -4.35 36.04
CA LYS A 523 3.54 -5.29 36.91
C LYS A 523 3.89 -6.56 36.14
N TRP A 524 5.17 -6.85 36.11
CA TRP A 524 5.74 -8.09 35.58
C TRP A 524 6.76 -8.65 36.57
N PHE A 525 7.07 -9.93 36.41
CA PHE A 525 7.86 -10.71 37.35
C PHE A 525 8.94 -11.49 36.60
N THR A 526 10.12 -11.62 37.17
CA THR A 526 11.17 -12.48 36.59
C THR A 526 10.90 -13.92 37.00
N ILE A 527 10.92 -14.84 36.05
CA ILE A 527 10.68 -16.25 36.30
C ILE A 527 11.93 -16.86 36.92
N LYS A 528 11.79 -17.54 38.07
CA LYS A 528 12.90 -18.22 38.76
C LYS A 528 13.10 -19.63 38.23
N ALA A 529 12.02 -20.40 38.14
CA ALA A 529 12.02 -21.77 37.64
C ALA A 529 10.61 -22.19 37.22
N ASN A 530 10.50 -23.22 36.39
CA ASN A 530 9.22 -23.80 36.02
C ASN A 530 9.29 -25.34 35.94
N THR A 531 8.17 -25.99 36.26
CA THR A 531 7.86 -27.37 35.88
C THR A 531 6.99 -27.36 34.63
N ALA A 532 6.41 -28.51 34.27
CA ALA A 532 5.45 -28.58 33.17
C ALA A 532 4.16 -27.78 33.46
N THR A 533 3.73 -27.64 34.71
CA THR A 533 2.43 -27.03 35.06
C THR A 533 2.52 -25.86 36.03
N GLU A 534 3.70 -25.64 36.61
CA GLU A 534 3.92 -24.59 37.60
C GLU A 534 5.11 -23.71 37.24
N LEU A 535 5.02 -22.46 37.63
CA LEU A 535 6.06 -21.46 37.45
C LEU A 535 6.22 -20.68 38.75
N THR A 536 7.47 -20.51 39.17
CA THR A 536 7.83 -19.67 40.32
C THR A 536 8.51 -18.41 39.84
N VAL A 537 8.26 -17.28 40.50
CA VAL A 537 8.89 -16.00 40.18
C VAL A 537 9.89 -15.56 41.27
N ALA A 538 10.84 -14.73 40.88
CA ALA A 538 11.67 -13.99 41.81
C ALA A 538 10.83 -12.85 42.43
N GLY A 539 10.69 -12.88 43.76
CA GLY A 539 9.86 -11.94 44.52
C GLY A 539 8.42 -12.43 44.75
N GLY A 540 7.62 -11.60 45.41
CA GLY A 540 6.23 -11.88 45.77
C GLY A 540 5.21 -10.87 45.20
N GLY A 541 3.96 -10.98 45.64
CA GLY A 541 2.88 -10.06 45.29
C GLY A 541 2.17 -10.35 43.97
N ILE A 542 2.22 -11.58 43.46
CA ILE A 542 1.34 -12.04 42.35
C ILE A 542 -0.12 -12.02 42.83
N GLU A 543 -0.40 -12.66 43.96
CA GLU A 543 -1.74 -12.79 44.52
C GLU A 543 -2.37 -11.44 44.91
N LYS A 544 -1.55 -10.44 45.28
CA LYS A 544 -2.04 -9.10 45.64
C LYS A 544 -2.30 -8.18 44.45
N TYR A 545 -1.70 -8.47 43.29
CA TYR A 545 -1.83 -7.61 42.11
C TYR A 545 -3.24 -7.68 41.51
N GLN A 546 -3.79 -6.53 41.13
CA GLN A 546 -5.04 -6.43 40.37
C GLN A 546 -4.79 -5.60 39.11
N PRO A 547 -5.00 -6.16 37.89
CA PRO A 547 -4.76 -5.41 36.67
C PRO A 547 -5.80 -4.31 36.49
N LYS A 548 -5.35 -3.12 36.09
CA LYS A 548 -6.25 -2.03 35.69
C LYS A 548 -7.02 -2.44 34.44
N LEU A 549 -8.32 -2.15 34.41
CA LEU A 549 -9.14 -2.37 33.22
C LEU A 549 -8.99 -1.21 32.24
N THR A 550 -8.89 -1.52 30.95
CA THR A 550 -8.86 -0.50 29.90
C THR A 550 -10.22 0.19 29.75
N SER A 551 -10.22 1.42 29.23
CA SER A 551 -11.45 2.13 28.87
C SER A 551 -12.33 1.32 27.89
N TRP A 552 -11.70 0.55 27.00
CA TRP A 552 -12.42 -0.36 26.10
C TRP A 552 -13.12 -1.49 26.88
N THR A 553 -12.42 -2.14 27.81
CA THR A 553 -13.01 -3.17 28.68
C THR A 553 -14.18 -2.63 29.48
N LEU A 554 -14.01 -1.47 30.11
CA LEU A 554 -15.09 -0.79 30.83
C LEU A 554 -16.27 -0.46 29.91
N GLY A 555 -16.00 -0.04 28.67
CA GLY A 555 -17.02 0.16 27.64
C GLY A 555 -17.77 -1.12 27.26
N GLN A 556 -17.09 -2.26 27.13
CA GLN A 556 -17.71 -3.56 26.87
C GLN A 556 -18.58 -4.01 28.06
N MET A 557 -18.07 -3.85 29.28
CA MET A 557 -18.83 -4.13 30.50
C MET A 557 -20.09 -3.29 30.57
N LYS A 558 -19.99 -1.97 30.34
CA LYS A 558 -21.14 -1.06 30.30
C LYS A 558 -22.21 -1.51 29.30
N ARG A 559 -21.80 -1.94 28.10
CA ARG A 559 -22.73 -2.46 27.08
C ARG A 559 -23.39 -3.77 27.52
N LYS A 560 -22.62 -4.70 28.08
CA LYS A 560 -23.12 -6.00 28.53
C LYS A 560 -24.07 -5.89 29.72
N LEU A 561 -23.71 -5.06 30.69
CA LEU A 561 -24.48 -4.83 31.92
C LEU A 561 -25.66 -3.87 31.71
N LYS A 562 -25.66 -3.10 30.61
CA LYS A 562 -26.60 -2.00 30.34
C LYS A 562 -26.67 -0.93 31.45
N ARG A 563 -25.60 -0.80 32.24
CA ARG A 563 -25.39 0.21 33.28
C ARG A 563 -23.89 0.50 33.44
N THR A 564 -23.53 1.57 34.14
CA THR A 564 -22.12 1.79 34.52
C THR A 564 -21.66 0.65 35.45
N PRO A 565 -20.49 0.02 35.21
CA PRO A 565 -19.95 -1.01 36.10
C PRO A 565 -19.72 -0.48 37.52
N THR A 566 -20.10 -1.25 38.53
CA THR A 566 -19.79 -0.94 39.94
C THR A 566 -18.33 -1.27 40.24
N PRO A 567 -17.76 -0.79 41.37
CA PRO A 567 -16.45 -1.22 41.84
C PRO A 567 -16.30 -2.75 41.95
N GLU A 568 -17.36 -3.44 42.37
CA GLU A 568 -17.38 -4.91 42.45
C GLU A 568 -17.35 -5.59 41.08
N ASP A 569 -18.08 -5.07 40.09
CA ASP A 569 -18.00 -5.57 38.71
C ASP A 569 -16.59 -5.43 38.16
N ILE A 570 -15.96 -4.27 38.41
CA ILE A 570 -14.59 -3.95 37.98
C ILE A 570 -13.60 -4.90 38.66
N ALA A 571 -13.70 -5.09 39.98
CA ALA A 571 -12.85 -6.01 40.72
C ALA A 571 -13.01 -7.46 40.23
N THR A 572 -14.25 -7.89 39.97
CA THR A 572 -14.55 -9.22 39.44
C THR A 572 -13.94 -9.44 38.05
N GLU A 573 -14.09 -8.47 37.14
CA GLU A 573 -13.50 -8.55 35.81
C GLU A 573 -11.97 -8.45 35.84
N ALA A 574 -11.40 -7.63 36.73
CA ALA A 574 -9.96 -7.55 36.97
C ALA A 574 -9.41 -8.90 37.46
N GLY A 575 -10.09 -9.55 38.41
CA GLY A 575 -9.75 -10.89 38.89
C GLY A 575 -9.77 -11.95 37.78
N LYS A 576 -10.77 -11.92 36.90
CA LYS A 576 -10.82 -12.80 35.71
C LYS A 576 -9.65 -12.56 34.76
N ARG A 577 -9.31 -11.29 34.52
CA ARG A 577 -8.22 -10.91 33.62
C ARG A 577 -6.86 -11.22 34.19
N LYS A 578 -6.67 -11.09 35.50
CA LYS A 578 -5.44 -11.43 36.21
C LYS A 578 -4.97 -12.85 35.91
N LEU A 579 -5.91 -13.78 35.72
CA LEU A 579 -5.61 -15.17 35.37
C LEU A 579 -5.05 -15.32 33.94
N SER A 580 -5.21 -14.33 33.06
CA SER A 580 -4.60 -14.37 31.72
C SER A 580 -3.14 -13.96 31.83
N ILE A 581 -2.22 -14.88 31.56
CA ILE A 581 -0.78 -14.63 31.70
C ILE A 581 -0.10 -14.58 30.34
N LEU A 582 0.91 -13.71 30.24
CA LEU A 582 1.86 -13.68 29.14
C LEU A 582 3.25 -14.02 29.70
N ILE A 583 3.96 -14.92 29.03
CA ILE A 583 5.38 -15.15 29.26
C ILE A 583 6.11 -14.67 28.01
N CYS A 584 7.17 -13.89 28.18
CA CYS A 584 7.97 -13.34 27.09
C CYS A 584 9.46 -13.29 27.47
N ASP A 585 10.33 -13.37 26.46
CA ASP A 585 11.77 -13.40 26.64
C ASP A 585 12.39 -12.00 26.43
N GLY A 586 12.29 -11.18 27.48
CA GLY A 586 12.64 -9.75 27.48
C GLY A 586 11.62 -8.92 28.25
N LEU A 587 11.67 -7.60 28.11
CA LEU A 587 10.62 -6.74 28.65
C LEU A 587 9.41 -6.70 27.71
N PRO A 588 8.18 -6.63 28.27
CA PRO A 588 6.95 -6.74 27.49
C PRO A 588 6.58 -5.45 26.73
N ARG A 589 7.33 -4.38 26.96
CA ARG A 589 7.29 -3.10 26.26
C ARG A 589 8.71 -2.59 26.17
N GLY A 590 9.04 -1.94 25.06
CA GLY A 590 10.35 -1.33 24.88
C GLY A 590 10.52 -0.70 23.52
N THR A 591 11.71 -0.15 23.33
CA THR A 591 12.17 0.43 22.07
C THR A 591 13.60 -0.04 21.81
N TRP A 592 14.00 -0.07 20.54
CA TRP A 592 15.39 -0.11 20.09
C TRP A 592 15.64 1.10 19.22
N ASN A 593 16.70 1.86 19.50
CA ASN A 593 17.02 3.15 18.87
C ASN A 593 15.88 4.21 18.92
N GLY A 594 14.84 3.98 19.72
CA GLY A 594 13.62 4.80 19.72
C GLY A 594 13.71 6.12 20.46
N HIS A 595 14.85 6.47 21.04
CA HIS A 595 15.02 7.71 21.80
C HIS A 595 15.95 8.72 21.13
N PHE A 596 16.60 8.33 20.04
CA PHE A 596 17.50 9.23 19.33
C PHE A 596 16.71 10.20 18.45
N ALA A 597 16.97 11.48 18.65
CA ALA A 597 16.75 12.51 17.66
C ALA A 597 18.09 12.81 16.97
N TRP A 598 18.04 13.13 15.68
CA TRP A 598 19.17 13.80 15.03
C TRP A 598 18.70 14.92 14.11
N SER A 599 19.60 15.86 13.85
CA SER A 599 19.35 16.97 12.93
C SER A 599 19.43 16.49 11.47
N ASN A 600 18.45 16.89 10.65
CA ASN A 600 18.53 16.81 9.18
C ASN A 600 17.82 18.01 8.55
N SER A 601 18.04 18.31 7.27
CA SER A 601 17.51 19.54 6.68
C SER A 601 15.97 19.59 6.70
N GLY A 602 15.30 18.45 6.83
CA GLY A 602 13.85 18.34 6.94
C GLY A 602 13.32 18.40 8.39
N GLN A 603 14.18 18.26 9.40
CA GLN A 603 13.78 18.14 10.80
C GLN A 603 14.88 18.61 11.75
N ASN A 604 14.53 19.59 12.60
CA ASN A 604 15.34 20.05 13.73
C ASN A 604 16.75 20.59 13.41
N PHE A 605 17.13 20.70 12.13
CA PHE A 605 18.40 21.32 11.74
C PHE A 605 18.35 22.84 11.89
N ASP A 606 19.21 23.36 12.76
CA ASP A 606 19.54 24.77 12.85
C ASP A 606 21.04 24.94 12.57
N PRO A 607 21.45 25.48 11.41
CA PRO A 607 22.86 25.63 11.05
C PRO A 607 23.61 26.61 11.96
N LYS A 608 22.93 27.32 12.85
CA LYS A 608 23.52 28.24 13.83
C LYS A 608 23.77 27.61 15.18
N ARG A 609 23.24 26.40 15.46
CA ARG A 609 23.47 25.72 16.74
C ARG A 609 24.78 24.95 16.68
N THR A 610 25.49 24.96 17.81
CA THR A 610 26.74 24.21 18.02
C THR A 610 26.55 23.03 18.99
N GLU A 611 25.31 22.74 19.38
CA GLU A 611 24.93 21.60 20.23
C GLU A 611 25.04 20.29 19.43
N ASP A 612 25.11 19.16 20.14
CA ASP A 612 25.21 17.83 19.51
C ASP A 612 24.05 17.58 18.53
N ASP A 613 24.40 17.17 17.32
CA ASP A 613 23.44 16.83 16.26
C ASP A 613 22.66 15.54 16.52
N ILE A 614 22.98 14.80 17.59
CA ILE A 614 22.30 13.58 18.02
C ILE A 614 22.03 13.65 19.52
N VAL A 615 20.77 13.53 19.94
CA VAL A 615 20.35 13.62 21.34
C VAL A 615 19.52 12.40 21.73
N ASP A 616 19.86 11.80 22.87
CA ASP A 616 19.02 10.79 23.53
C ASP A 616 17.92 11.48 24.37
N LEU A 617 16.68 11.41 23.92
CA LEU A 617 15.55 12.08 24.55
C LEU A 617 15.02 11.38 25.81
N LEU A 618 15.57 10.24 26.23
CA LEU A 618 15.22 9.58 27.49
C LEU A 618 15.38 10.51 28.70
N LEU A 619 16.27 11.51 28.60
CA LEU A 619 16.55 12.48 29.66
C LEU A 619 15.57 13.65 29.72
N LEU A 620 14.75 13.86 28.67
CA LEU A 620 13.93 15.08 28.52
C LEU A 620 12.42 14.87 28.74
N SER A 621 11.95 13.63 28.88
CA SER A 621 10.53 13.37 29.14
C SER A 621 10.33 12.29 30.19
N GLY A 622 9.64 12.64 31.28
CA GLY A 622 8.88 11.65 32.05
C GLY A 622 8.05 10.82 31.05
N GLY A 623 8.16 9.50 31.15
CA GLY A 623 7.86 8.57 30.06
C GLY A 623 6.50 8.72 29.36
N PRO A 624 6.25 7.94 28.30
CA PRO A 624 5.09 8.04 27.38
C PRO A 624 3.68 7.88 28.00
N ASP A 625 3.55 7.88 29.32
CA ASP A 625 2.30 7.89 30.07
C ASP A 625 1.53 9.23 29.97
N GLY A 626 2.12 10.30 29.44
CA GLY A 626 1.49 11.62 29.33
C GLY A 626 0.49 11.80 28.17
N ALA A 627 0.43 10.87 27.21
CA ALA A 627 -0.36 11.07 25.98
C ALA A 627 -1.88 10.78 26.12
N GLY A 628 -2.47 10.93 27.31
CA GLY A 628 -3.87 10.52 27.54
C GLY A 628 -4.70 11.24 28.60
N GLY A 629 -4.24 12.36 29.18
CA GLY A 629 -5.01 13.06 30.20
C GLY A 629 -4.97 14.59 30.06
N ASN A 630 -6.15 15.21 29.93
CA ASN A 630 -6.35 16.64 30.15
C ASN A 630 -6.09 16.97 31.64
N GLY A 631 -4.82 17.15 32.03
CA GLY A 631 -4.44 17.62 33.36
C GLY A 631 -3.45 18.76 33.22
N ASP A 632 -3.75 19.89 33.86
CA ASP A 632 -2.95 21.12 33.86
C ASP A 632 -1.48 20.89 34.26
N PRO A 633 -0.53 21.68 33.71
CA PRO A 633 0.87 21.57 34.05
C PRO A 633 1.14 22.09 35.48
N VAL A 634 1.83 21.27 36.27
CA VAL A 634 2.38 21.65 37.57
C VAL A 634 3.58 22.58 37.36
N ALA A 635 3.51 23.78 37.95
CA ALA A 635 4.54 24.80 37.88
C ALA A 635 5.83 24.42 38.63
N GLY A 636 6.99 24.64 38.00
CA GLY A 636 8.29 24.61 38.66
C GLY A 636 9.42 23.91 37.90
N TRP A 637 9.74 24.34 36.67
CA TRP A 637 10.98 23.98 35.96
C TRP A 637 11.58 25.24 35.29
N PRO A 638 12.91 25.34 35.18
CA PRO A 638 13.56 26.50 34.57
C PRO A 638 13.23 26.58 33.08
N THR A 639 12.76 27.75 32.65
CA THR A 639 12.49 28.09 31.26
C THR A 639 13.79 28.07 30.46
N ILE A 640 13.93 27.09 29.55
CA ILE A 640 14.68 27.31 28.32
C ILE A 640 13.72 28.08 27.41
N GLU A 641 14.05 29.32 27.07
CA GLU A 641 13.30 30.10 26.09
C GLU A 641 13.34 29.38 24.75
N ILE A 642 12.25 28.68 24.43
CA ILE A 642 11.96 28.26 23.06
C ILE A 642 11.22 29.43 22.42
N THR A 643 11.85 30.05 21.44
CA THR A 643 11.30 31.19 20.69
C THR A 643 9.90 30.86 20.14
N PRO A 644 8.87 31.72 20.32
CA PRO A 644 7.52 31.42 19.88
C PRO A 644 7.42 31.55 18.35
N GLY A 645 7.38 30.42 17.65
CA GLY A 645 7.19 30.40 16.19
C GLY A 645 6.76 29.07 15.59
N HIS A 646 6.81 27.96 16.34
CA HIS A 646 6.45 26.64 15.83
C HIS A 646 5.18 26.09 16.48
N PRO A 647 4.12 25.77 15.71
CA PRO A 647 2.98 25.06 16.25
C PRO A 647 3.40 23.63 16.61
N HIS A 648 3.28 23.29 17.90
CA HIS A 648 3.42 21.92 18.40
C HIS A 648 2.41 21.00 17.71
N PHE A 649 2.88 19.94 17.04
CA PHE A 649 2.03 18.87 16.52
C PHE A 649 2.47 17.53 17.11
N TYR A 650 1.72 17.06 18.11
CA TYR A 650 1.68 15.66 18.52
C TYR A 650 0.30 15.11 18.14
N ASP A 651 0.18 14.52 16.94
CA ASP A 651 -1.05 13.84 16.52
C ASP A 651 -0.92 12.32 16.77
N VAL A 652 -1.49 11.88 17.89
CA VAL A 652 -1.62 10.47 18.26
C VAL A 652 -2.85 9.86 17.58
N TRP A 653 -2.63 8.78 16.83
CA TRP A 653 -3.66 8.12 16.03
C TRP A 653 -4.68 7.35 16.89
N ALA A 654 -5.96 7.50 16.57
CA ALA A 654 -7.05 6.66 17.07
C ALA A 654 -7.91 6.14 15.91
N TYR A 655 -7.86 4.83 15.64
CA TYR A 655 -8.84 4.15 14.80
C TYR A 655 -10.17 4.08 15.57
N ARG A 656 -11.14 4.93 15.20
CA ARG A 656 -12.49 4.87 15.77
C ARG A 656 -13.35 3.90 14.95
N ASP A 657 -13.84 2.87 15.61
CA ASP A 657 -14.78 1.83 15.15
C ASP A 657 -15.98 2.44 14.38
N LEU A 658 -16.03 2.28 13.06
CA LEU A 658 -17.13 2.73 12.20
C LEU A 658 -18.08 1.55 11.89
N ARG A 659 -19.09 1.38 12.75
CA ARG A 659 -20.33 0.68 12.37
C ARG A 659 -21.24 1.67 11.66
N GLY A 660 -21.54 1.36 10.40
CA GLY A 660 -22.28 2.21 9.48
C GLY A 660 -23.61 2.72 10.06
N ARG A 661 -23.81 4.03 9.93
CA ARG A 661 -25.14 4.61 9.70
C ARG A 661 -25.05 5.43 8.43
N GLN A 662 -25.77 4.99 7.40
CA GLN A 662 -26.10 5.83 6.26
C GLN A 662 -26.77 7.10 6.78
N TRP A 663 -26.24 8.26 6.43
CA TRP A 663 -27.01 9.49 6.43
C TRP A 663 -27.75 9.55 5.09
N SER A 664 -29.09 9.48 5.13
CA SER A 664 -29.94 9.83 4.01
C SER A 664 -30.04 11.36 3.90
N PRO A 665 -29.96 11.97 2.71
CA PRO A 665 -30.20 13.39 2.57
C PRO A 665 -31.71 13.66 2.70
N ARG A 666 -32.13 14.33 3.78
CA ARG A 666 -33.44 14.99 3.84
C ARG A 666 -33.29 16.44 3.34
N GLN A 667 -34.22 16.82 2.48
CA GLN A 667 -34.39 18.13 1.84
C GLN A 667 -34.46 19.33 2.80
N PRO A 668 -34.25 20.57 2.29
CA PRO A 668 -34.02 21.74 3.12
C PRO A 668 -35.31 22.28 3.73
N GLY A 669 -35.47 22.08 5.05
CA GLY A 669 -36.50 22.70 5.86
C GLY A 669 -35.97 23.95 6.55
N ARG A 670 -36.57 25.10 6.25
CA ARG A 670 -36.36 26.41 6.91
C ARG A 670 -36.44 26.27 8.43
N HIS A 671 -35.40 26.68 9.16
CA HIS A 671 -35.56 27.17 10.53
C HIS A 671 -34.65 28.36 10.79
N ARG A 672 -35.31 29.49 11.08
CA ARG A 672 -34.73 30.70 11.67
C ARG A 672 -34.22 30.35 13.07
N HIS A 673 -32.96 30.66 13.36
CA HIS A 673 -32.54 30.90 14.74
C HIS A 673 -31.75 32.21 14.82
N ARG A 674 -32.17 33.00 15.82
CA ARG A 674 -31.70 34.34 16.17
C ARG A 674 -30.22 34.31 16.53
N GLY A 675 -29.45 35.20 15.91
CA GLY A 675 -28.08 35.50 16.32
C GLY A 675 -28.03 36.22 17.66
N ARG A 676 -27.06 35.83 18.48
CA ARG A 676 -26.38 36.75 19.40
C ARG A 676 -24.96 36.87 18.89
N LEU A 677 -24.62 38.09 18.47
CA LEU A 677 -23.25 38.52 18.19
C LEU A 677 -22.44 38.46 19.48
N ILE A 678 -21.22 37.93 19.39
CA ILE A 678 -20.09 38.41 20.18
C ILE A 678 -19.08 38.89 19.14
N GLU A 679 -18.94 40.22 19.07
CA GLU A 679 -17.84 40.89 18.38
C GLU A 679 -16.53 40.51 19.06
N VAL A 680 -15.53 40.14 18.26
CA VAL A 680 -14.14 40.37 18.62
C VAL A 680 -13.57 41.24 17.53
N SER A 681 -13.17 42.43 17.97
CA SER A 681 -12.67 43.54 17.20
C SER A 681 -11.29 43.26 16.61
N SER A 682 -11.10 43.90 15.47
CA SER A 682 -9.87 44.17 14.75
C SER A 682 -8.70 44.68 15.59
N PHE A 683 -7.51 44.16 15.33
CA PHE A 683 -6.23 44.88 15.33
C PHE A 683 -5.45 44.30 14.14
N GLY A 684 -4.86 45.05 13.21
CA GLY A 684 -4.32 46.40 13.27
C GLY A 684 -2.96 46.30 12.58
N SER A 685 -2.92 46.65 11.29
CA SER A 685 -1.73 46.70 10.45
C SER A 685 -0.76 47.77 10.97
N VAL A 686 0.53 47.45 11.09
CA VAL A 686 1.62 48.43 11.15
C VAL A 686 2.72 48.02 10.19
N TRP A 687 3.12 48.97 9.35
CA TRP A 687 4.22 48.91 8.39
C TRP A 687 5.54 49.37 9.04
N LEU A 688 6.65 48.80 8.54
CA LEU A 688 8.05 49.28 8.47
C LEU A 688 8.87 49.42 9.77
N ALA A 689 9.98 48.69 9.86
CA ALA A 689 11.25 49.01 9.19
C ALA A 689 12.00 47.73 8.79
#